data_AF-A0AA39Z9D3-F1
#
_entry.id   AF-A0AA39Z9D3-F1
#
_cell.length_a   1.000
_cell.length_b   1.000
_cell.length_c   1.000
_cell.angle_alpha   90.00
_cell.angle_beta   90.00
_cell.angle_gamma   90.00
#
_symmetry.space_group_name_H-M   'P 1'
#
loop_
_entity.id
_entity.type
_entity.pdbx_description
1 polymer ?
#
loop_
_entity_poly.entity_id
_entity_poly.type
_entity_poly.pdbx_seq_one_letter_code
_entity_poly.pdbx_strand_id
1 'polypeptide(L)'
;MSIFFWYFQARNNPDKAPTSIYISGGPGASSFDETNGFPCSFNPDGNSTRLNEQSWNEEVNMLYVDQPVGAGFSYSKIVNGVVDLMDSLSEDGSFFRPGSVEEVGGERNVTVAGVTMQSLDPREGVNTTQQAARVMWWFGQVWFQEFPGYDTSNKEISLWTVSYGGFYGPAFMAHFHRQSSLLPSPSQPNSLPLSLSTLGIQNGCLDVLTMGLSYLDFSVNNTYGIKAYPDEIYTAARTNLTEFCQPLLLSCRRAAADGDPLGYGNNGTVNQACALAAGVCFGFVQGAFTSYSSLNPFDITLSHPETFPGMEWVGYFNQDWVQATLGVPVNFTSGSRSTGGVFFAMTGDPMRHDLSDLRYVLQNGIKVAMVYGDLDYRCNWFGGEEISLAVGGDRFKEAGYAELKVGDRTGGMVREVEGLSFVRVFDAGHSVYTYQPVVVNEIFKRVMDGRDVATGEEEVGGDYRSEGPGDIRGLKVEASQGRDAGCFLADVGRTCDGGQIEALQNGKAKVVDGKVVEPGRQGAKGQDGQGGDGKGGEEKEQVKTGGSVKGSVTMAAAVVSMDTAQMPMKMVPPRSTRSKRGCITCRIRRVKCDETRPQCTRCTKAGRTCDGYAATSSQLSGRELATAVKTLQVVGPAARVLGEAVLTEDSACFDFFRMCTVAMTSTAFPAPFWSRHVLQVAHSEPAVWKAAVAVGALHRRWESRSKIRLRPRPINSGASTMPEDFTNQAMQQYWGAISMARTIQDPSVLMVMSVILAAAANMAGEWAASHVHIQSGLRLVASQSPHNNTMSSEIASIAQSLSRLDVLVMTFEDSRAPYAYVDPSTGKIPSSILHMPRVGKLDDLMQASMHLFGMFRYFLSVEGGYIMGFVTEEELPHLQARVTEDITRWKNEFLVLASAISPLASKAEQTTLLSLELYHSVLSLMSRAGISGPAVRWDAYTDEFARVIFLCETINENIFSPLPFFMSLEPGLVMPLFLAITRCRHPLVRRRALRLLKSLNRQEGMWNSPAACVVAEQQVLAEEEHLEFPLPLYIENLDDMPMEGPTGEGWEGSMAPEALRVTRDQIEIDVVTGRIELRLFAGLGEGEREIKRLSMGY
;
A
#
# COMPACT_ATOMS: atom_id res chain seq x y z
N MET A 1 21.37 -9.98 -10.54
CA MET A 1 20.20 -10.88 -10.56
C MET A 1 20.65 -12.19 -11.18
N SER A 2 20.37 -13.30 -10.52
CA SER A 2 20.66 -14.66 -10.94
C SER A 2 19.35 -15.41 -11.10
N ILE A 3 19.12 -16.02 -12.27
CA ILE A 3 17.98 -16.88 -12.54
C ILE A 3 18.49 -18.31 -12.61
N PHE A 4 18.05 -19.14 -11.68
CA PHE A 4 18.37 -20.56 -11.66
C PHE A 4 17.41 -21.31 -12.60
N PHE A 5 17.95 -22.29 -13.30
CA PHE A 5 17.21 -23.14 -14.21
C PHE A 5 17.72 -24.58 -14.11
N TRP A 6 16.87 -25.53 -14.48
CA TRP A 6 17.26 -26.91 -14.68
C TRP A 6 16.71 -27.42 -16.00
N TYR A 7 17.62 -27.78 -16.90
CA TYR A 7 17.31 -28.29 -18.22
C TYR A 7 17.44 -29.81 -18.26
N PHE A 8 16.44 -30.46 -18.83
CA PHE A 8 16.40 -31.90 -19.08
C PHE A 8 16.08 -32.15 -20.55
N GLN A 9 16.98 -32.85 -21.22
CA GLN A 9 16.73 -33.31 -22.59
C GLN A 9 15.57 -34.29 -22.62
N ALA A 10 14.88 -34.34 -23.75
CA ALA A 10 13.91 -35.39 -24.02
C ALA A 10 14.62 -36.76 -23.93
N ARG A 11 13.97 -37.76 -23.32
CA ARG A 11 14.48 -39.12 -23.26
C ARG A 11 14.45 -39.77 -24.64
N ASN A 12 13.46 -39.39 -25.46
CA ASN A 12 13.29 -39.84 -26.84
C ASN A 12 13.62 -38.70 -27.82
N ASN A 13 14.57 -38.95 -28.73
CA ASN A 13 14.99 -38.05 -29.82
C ASN A 13 15.22 -36.57 -29.40
N PRO A 14 16.07 -36.28 -28.41
CA PRO A 14 16.27 -34.91 -27.90
C PRO A 14 16.74 -33.91 -28.95
N ASP A 15 17.44 -34.36 -29.99
CA ASP A 15 17.92 -33.56 -31.13
C ASP A 15 16.78 -33.10 -32.08
N LYS A 16 15.58 -33.65 -31.94
CA LYS A 16 14.39 -33.33 -32.75
C LYS A 16 13.18 -32.92 -31.92
N ALA A 17 13.22 -33.15 -30.61
CA ALA A 17 12.16 -32.78 -29.70
C ALA A 17 12.02 -31.24 -29.61
N PRO A 18 10.77 -30.72 -29.52
CA PRO A 18 10.54 -29.31 -29.22
C PRO A 18 11.02 -28.98 -27.80
N THR A 19 11.07 -27.69 -27.47
CA THR A 19 11.45 -27.24 -26.13
C THR A 19 10.27 -26.61 -25.41
N SER A 20 10.09 -26.96 -24.14
CA SER A 20 9.08 -26.37 -23.29
C SER A 20 9.70 -25.76 -22.04
N ILE A 21 9.34 -24.51 -21.76
CA ILE A 21 9.66 -23.83 -20.53
C ILE A 21 8.54 -24.09 -19.54
N TYR A 22 8.89 -24.47 -18.31
CA TYR A 22 7.95 -24.53 -17.21
C TYR A 22 8.24 -23.45 -16.18
N ILE A 23 7.21 -22.70 -15.77
CA ILE A 23 7.27 -21.74 -14.67
C ILE A 23 6.10 -21.92 -13.70
N SER A 24 6.40 -21.96 -12.41
CA SER A 24 5.38 -21.99 -11.36
C SER A 24 4.70 -20.62 -11.13
N GLY A 25 3.77 -20.58 -10.17
CA GLY A 25 2.99 -19.42 -9.77
C GLY A 25 3.52 -18.72 -8.53
N GLY A 26 2.66 -18.59 -7.50
CA GLY A 26 2.94 -17.89 -6.24
C GLY A 26 2.19 -16.56 -6.11
N PRO A 27 2.76 -15.41 -6.53
CA PRO A 27 3.98 -15.24 -7.33
C PRO A 27 5.27 -15.48 -6.54
N GLY A 28 6.27 -16.07 -7.19
CA GLY A 28 7.57 -16.40 -6.59
C GLY A 28 7.69 -17.81 -6.02
N ALA A 29 6.79 -18.72 -6.38
CA ALA A 29 6.95 -20.14 -6.07
C ALA A 29 8.04 -20.78 -6.96
N SER A 30 8.73 -21.78 -6.44
CA SER A 30 9.73 -22.51 -7.23
C SER A 30 9.07 -23.37 -8.32
N SER A 31 9.79 -23.55 -9.43
CA SER A 31 9.44 -24.45 -10.52
C SER A 31 9.93 -25.89 -10.32
N PHE A 32 10.58 -26.18 -9.19
CA PHE A 32 11.14 -27.49 -8.87
C PHE A 32 10.28 -28.24 -7.87
N ASP A 33 9.25 -28.91 -8.37
CA ASP A 33 8.35 -29.76 -7.60
C ASP A 33 7.81 -30.91 -8.48
N GLU A 34 6.93 -31.75 -7.96
CA GLU A 34 6.29 -32.82 -8.75
C GLU A 34 5.06 -32.37 -9.53
N THR A 35 4.68 -31.10 -9.49
CA THR A 35 3.35 -30.68 -9.93
C THR A 35 3.23 -30.48 -11.43
N ASN A 36 4.29 -30.78 -12.20
CA ASN A 36 4.44 -30.35 -13.60
C ASN A 36 5.28 -31.30 -14.48
N GLY A 37 5.05 -32.61 -14.36
CA GLY A 37 5.76 -33.57 -15.20
C GLY A 37 7.26 -33.63 -14.94
N PHE A 38 7.72 -33.22 -13.74
CA PHE A 38 9.13 -33.18 -13.39
C PHE A 38 9.81 -34.55 -13.58
N PRO A 39 11.08 -34.63 -14.00
CA PRO A 39 11.73 -35.90 -14.38
C PRO A 39 11.79 -36.96 -13.28
N CYS A 40 11.69 -36.55 -12.02
CA CYS A 40 11.76 -37.43 -10.86
C CYS A 40 10.64 -37.11 -9.88
N SER A 41 10.25 -38.12 -9.11
CA SER A 41 9.50 -37.96 -7.87
C SER A 41 10.44 -38.02 -6.67
N PHE A 42 10.12 -37.28 -5.62
CA PHE A 42 10.82 -37.26 -4.35
C PHE A 42 10.26 -38.35 -3.44
N ASN A 43 11.14 -39.03 -2.73
CA ASN A 43 10.74 -40.10 -1.81
C ASN A 43 10.40 -39.51 -0.43
N PRO A 44 9.61 -40.22 0.40
CA PRO A 44 9.22 -39.77 1.74
C PRO A 44 10.39 -39.47 2.69
N ASP A 45 11.60 -39.93 2.38
CA ASP A 45 12.82 -39.65 3.15
C ASP A 45 13.36 -38.23 2.94
N GLY A 46 12.80 -37.46 1.99
CA GLY A 46 13.27 -36.12 1.64
C GLY A 46 14.76 -36.08 1.26
N ASN A 47 15.32 -37.20 0.82
CA ASN A 47 16.76 -37.36 0.59
C ASN A 47 17.07 -38.22 -0.66
N SER A 48 16.09 -38.94 -1.19
CA SER A 48 16.23 -39.69 -2.43
C SER A 48 15.09 -39.39 -3.41
N THR A 49 15.33 -39.73 -4.68
CA THR A 49 14.36 -39.59 -5.76
C THR A 49 14.17 -40.91 -6.49
N ARG A 50 13.06 -41.03 -7.20
CA ARG A 50 12.77 -42.12 -8.15
C ARG A 50 12.38 -41.53 -9.50
N LEU A 51 12.55 -42.30 -10.56
CA LEU A 51 12.17 -41.89 -11.90
C LEU A 51 10.65 -41.63 -11.96
N ASN A 52 10.26 -40.48 -12.55
CA ASN A 52 8.87 -40.25 -12.90
C ASN A 52 8.62 -40.81 -14.31
N GLU A 53 7.80 -41.87 -14.39
CA GLU A 53 7.41 -42.51 -15.66
C GLU A 53 6.43 -41.67 -16.48
N GLN A 54 5.77 -40.69 -15.85
CA GLN A 54 4.83 -39.77 -16.49
C GLN A 54 5.47 -38.40 -16.76
N SER A 55 6.80 -38.33 -16.81
CA SER A 55 7.49 -37.05 -17.01
C SER A 55 7.18 -36.45 -18.38
N TRP A 56 7.15 -35.13 -18.45
CA TRP A 56 7.05 -34.42 -19.72
C TRP A 56 8.34 -34.52 -20.53
N ASN A 57 9.47 -34.80 -19.88
CA ASN A 57 10.75 -34.99 -20.55
C ASN A 57 10.89 -36.35 -21.26
N GLU A 58 9.82 -37.16 -21.35
CA GLU A 58 9.81 -38.32 -22.25
C GLU A 58 10.00 -37.89 -23.71
N GLU A 59 9.22 -36.91 -24.17
CA GLU A 59 9.18 -36.50 -25.58
C GLU A 59 9.58 -35.03 -25.83
N VAL A 60 9.74 -34.24 -24.75
CA VAL A 60 9.98 -32.79 -24.86
C VAL A 60 11.25 -32.40 -24.10
N ASN A 61 12.04 -31.51 -24.68
CA ASN A 61 13.16 -30.90 -23.97
C ASN A 61 12.60 -29.91 -22.93
N MET A 62 12.73 -30.21 -21.64
CA MET A 62 12.11 -29.45 -20.56
C MET A 62 13.10 -28.47 -19.91
N LEU A 63 12.72 -27.19 -19.82
CA LEU A 63 13.46 -26.14 -19.13
C LEU A 63 12.62 -25.61 -17.95
N TYR A 64 12.94 -26.07 -16.74
CA TYR A 64 12.32 -25.58 -15.51
C TYR A 64 13.06 -24.33 -15.03
N VAL A 65 12.35 -23.24 -14.78
CA VAL A 65 12.98 -21.96 -14.41
C VAL A 65 12.37 -21.38 -13.15
N ASP A 66 13.18 -21.10 -12.15
CA ASP A 66 12.76 -20.37 -10.97
C ASP A 66 12.64 -18.88 -11.30
N GLN A 67 11.42 -18.37 -11.33
CA GLN A 67 11.17 -16.96 -11.61
C GLN A 67 9.96 -16.43 -10.81
N PRO A 68 9.95 -15.13 -10.47
CA PRO A 68 11.03 -14.16 -10.66
C PRO A 68 12.19 -14.37 -9.68
N VAL A 69 13.19 -13.48 -9.73
CA VAL A 69 14.22 -13.39 -8.68
C VAL A 69 13.54 -13.34 -7.31
N GLY A 70 13.90 -14.26 -6.41
CA GLY A 70 13.07 -14.59 -5.25
C GLY A 70 12.69 -16.09 -5.21
N ALA A 71 12.38 -16.68 -6.35
CA ALA A 71 11.84 -18.03 -6.39
C ALA A 71 12.96 -19.07 -6.21
N GLY A 72 12.75 -20.05 -5.32
CA GLY A 72 13.65 -21.21 -5.13
C GLY A 72 15.12 -20.83 -4.98
N PHE A 73 15.93 -21.13 -6.00
CA PHE A 73 17.37 -20.86 -6.05
C PHE A 73 17.73 -19.55 -6.78
N SER A 74 16.77 -18.82 -7.33
CA SER A 74 16.99 -17.54 -8.04
C SER A 74 17.11 -16.37 -7.08
N TYR A 75 18.23 -15.64 -7.08
CA TYR A 75 18.51 -14.58 -6.11
C TYR A 75 19.04 -13.27 -6.75
N SER A 76 18.82 -12.13 -6.08
CA SER A 76 19.39 -10.83 -6.46
C SER A 76 20.74 -10.62 -5.78
N LYS A 77 20.73 -10.83 -4.47
CA LYS A 77 21.82 -10.63 -3.52
C LYS A 77 21.74 -11.72 -2.47
N ILE A 78 22.89 -12.28 -2.11
CA ILE A 78 23.00 -13.35 -1.10
C ILE A 78 23.15 -12.73 0.28
N VAL A 79 22.39 -13.24 1.26
CA VAL A 79 22.36 -12.79 2.64
C VAL A 79 22.42 -14.00 3.57
N ASN A 80 23.40 -14.01 4.47
CA ASN A 80 23.44 -14.99 5.55
C ASN A 80 22.51 -14.54 6.68
N GLY A 81 21.76 -15.48 7.23
CA GLY A 81 20.77 -15.19 8.25
C GLY A 81 20.35 -16.42 9.03
N VAL A 82 19.30 -16.22 9.81
CA VAL A 82 18.64 -17.26 10.59
C VAL A 82 17.20 -17.34 10.13
N VAL A 83 16.73 -18.56 9.87
CA VAL A 83 15.31 -18.85 9.68
C VAL A 83 14.74 -19.44 10.95
N ASP A 84 13.57 -18.95 11.35
CA ASP A 84 12.68 -19.64 12.28
C ASP A 84 11.40 -20.03 11.53
N LEU A 85 11.21 -21.34 11.35
CA LEU A 85 10.06 -21.92 10.65
C LEU A 85 8.76 -21.74 11.45
N MET A 86 8.82 -21.41 12.74
CA MET A 86 7.66 -21.06 13.56
C MET A 86 7.28 -19.59 13.41
N ASP A 87 8.25 -18.70 13.16
CA ASP A 87 7.98 -17.30 12.80
C ASP A 87 7.26 -17.20 11.45
N SER A 88 7.15 -18.30 10.71
CA SER A 88 6.26 -18.38 9.56
C SER A 88 4.77 -18.12 9.91
N LEU A 89 4.41 -18.21 11.20
CA LEU A 89 3.10 -17.91 11.79
C LEU A 89 2.94 -16.44 12.23
N SER A 90 4.00 -15.62 12.21
CA SER A 90 3.94 -14.23 12.65
C SER A 90 3.24 -13.34 11.62
N GLU A 91 2.48 -12.34 12.09
CA GLU A 91 1.79 -11.36 11.23
C GLU A 91 2.77 -10.47 10.44
N ASP A 92 4.01 -10.32 10.91
CA ASP A 92 5.05 -9.52 10.24
C ASP A 92 5.78 -10.29 9.12
N GLY A 93 5.54 -11.60 8.99
CA GLY A 93 6.10 -12.45 7.94
C GLY A 93 7.63 -12.60 7.98
N SER A 94 8.30 -12.15 9.06
CA SER A 94 9.75 -12.08 9.18
C SER A 94 10.38 -13.41 9.62
N PHE A 95 10.13 -14.47 8.85
CA PHE A 95 10.70 -15.80 9.12
C PHE A 95 12.22 -15.86 8.95
N PHE A 96 12.84 -14.85 8.31
CA PHE A 96 14.28 -14.74 8.07
C PHE A 96 14.84 -13.45 8.69
N ARG A 97 15.93 -13.59 9.45
CA ARG A 97 16.64 -12.48 10.11
C ARG A 97 18.10 -12.45 9.63
N PRO A 98 18.59 -11.35 9.04
CA PRO A 98 20.01 -11.24 8.68
C PRO A 98 20.93 -11.33 9.91
N GLY A 99 22.06 -12.02 9.77
CA GLY A 99 23.04 -12.22 10.86
C GLY A 99 23.25 -13.70 11.23
N SER A 100 24.20 -13.96 12.12
CA SER A 100 24.45 -15.31 12.66
C SER A 100 23.45 -15.68 13.75
N VAL A 101 23.32 -16.98 14.03
CA VAL A 101 22.45 -17.49 15.11
C VAL A 101 22.83 -16.88 16.46
N GLU A 102 24.14 -16.70 16.66
CA GLU A 102 24.73 -16.11 17.86
C GLU A 102 24.45 -14.60 17.97
N GLU A 103 24.51 -13.85 16.87
CA GLU A 103 24.19 -12.43 16.82
C GLU A 103 22.69 -12.14 17.02
N VAL A 104 21.83 -13.05 16.56
CA VAL A 104 20.36 -12.95 16.69
C VAL A 104 19.88 -13.44 18.08
N GLY A 105 20.77 -14.00 18.91
CA GLY A 105 20.48 -14.42 20.28
C GLY A 105 19.64 -15.70 20.41
N GLY A 106 19.69 -16.58 19.39
CA GLY A 106 18.94 -17.84 19.36
C GLY A 106 19.79 -19.08 19.65
N GLU A 107 19.14 -20.19 20.00
CA GLU A 107 19.75 -21.54 20.00
C GLU A 107 19.25 -22.33 18.79
N ARG A 108 20.16 -23.06 18.12
CA ARG A 108 19.76 -23.95 17.01
C ARG A 108 18.83 -25.04 17.53
N ASN A 109 17.71 -25.24 16.85
CA ASN A 109 16.77 -26.30 17.15
C ASN A 109 16.13 -26.82 15.84
N VAL A 110 15.10 -27.65 15.95
CA VAL A 110 14.45 -28.29 14.80
C VAL A 110 13.76 -27.28 13.87
N THR A 111 13.35 -26.11 14.37
CA THR A 111 12.66 -25.07 13.60
C THR A 111 13.54 -23.85 13.32
N VAL A 112 14.67 -23.70 14.02
CA VAL A 112 15.58 -22.57 13.93
C VAL A 112 16.93 -23.00 13.36
N ALA A 113 17.25 -22.52 12.16
CA ALA A 113 18.48 -22.86 11.44
C ALA A 113 19.19 -21.63 10.87
N GLY A 114 20.52 -21.65 10.90
CA GLY A 114 21.33 -20.70 10.12
C GLY A 114 21.29 -21.08 8.64
N VAL A 115 21.00 -20.11 7.78
CA VAL A 115 20.82 -20.32 6.34
C VAL A 115 21.42 -19.17 5.54
N THR A 116 21.69 -19.43 4.27
CA THR A 116 22.06 -18.44 3.27
C THR A 116 20.91 -18.29 2.31
N MET A 117 20.29 -17.10 2.24
CA MET A 117 19.12 -16.85 1.42
C MET A 117 19.33 -15.67 0.49
N GLN A 118 18.39 -15.44 -0.40
CA GLN A 118 18.30 -14.15 -1.09
C GLN A 118 17.90 -13.02 -0.14
N SER A 119 18.26 -11.80 -0.53
CA SER A 119 17.75 -10.58 0.09
C SER A 119 16.22 -10.49 -0.01
N LEU A 120 15.58 -10.17 1.11
CA LEU A 120 14.15 -9.91 1.19
C LEU A 120 13.79 -8.43 0.94
N ASP A 121 14.76 -7.60 0.53
CA ASP A 121 14.50 -6.20 0.20
C ASP A 121 13.59 -6.12 -1.04
N PRO A 122 12.36 -5.58 -0.91
CA PRO A 122 11.41 -5.49 -2.02
C PRO A 122 11.91 -4.62 -3.18
N ARG A 123 12.93 -3.79 -2.98
CA ARG A 123 13.55 -2.94 -4.02
C ARG A 123 14.52 -3.69 -4.92
N GLU A 124 14.99 -4.86 -4.50
CA GLU A 124 15.99 -5.65 -5.23
C GLU A 124 15.37 -6.69 -6.18
N GLY A 125 14.05 -6.90 -6.10
CA GLY A 125 13.27 -7.81 -6.94
C GLY A 125 12.50 -7.11 -8.06
N VAL A 126 11.82 -7.91 -8.90
CA VAL A 126 10.75 -7.38 -9.78
C VAL A 126 9.47 -7.24 -8.98
N ASN A 127 8.60 -6.32 -9.39
CA ASN A 127 7.38 -5.99 -8.64
C ASN A 127 6.09 -6.06 -9.48
N THR A 128 6.20 -6.41 -10.77
CA THR A 128 5.05 -6.63 -11.67
C THR A 128 5.32 -7.80 -12.61
N THR A 129 4.24 -8.39 -13.13
CA THR A 129 4.29 -9.45 -14.15
C THR A 129 4.97 -8.96 -15.43
N GLN A 130 4.73 -7.70 -15.85
CA GLN A 130 5.33 -7.17 -17.07
C GLN A 130 6.85 -6.96 -16.95
N GLN A 131 7.36 -6.68 -15.73
CA GLN A 131 8.80 -6.65 -15.45
C GLN A 131 9.40 -8.06 -15.44
N ALA A 132 8.72 -9.03 -14.83
CA ALA A 132 9.13 -10.43 -14.88
C ALA A 132 9.24 -10.94 -16.33
N ALA A 133 8.30 -10.54 -17.20
CA ALA A 133 8.34 -10.87 -18.64
C ALA A 133 9.60 -10.34 -19.34
N ARG A 134 10.07 -9.14 -18.98
CA ARG A 134 11.30 -8.55 -19.57
C ARG A 134 12.56 -9.30 -19.10
N VAL A 135 12.60 -9.65 -17.81
CA VAL A 135 13.71 -10.44 -17.26
C VAL A 135 13.77 -11.81 -17.94
N MET A 136 12.62 -12.48 -18.08
CA MET A 136 12.54 -13.78 -18.75
C MET A 136 12.84 -13.71 -20.25
N TRP A 137 12.53 -12.59 -20.91
CA TRP A 137 12.96 -12.35 -22.29
C TRP A 137 14.48 -12.30 -22.40
N TRP A 138 15.16 -11.54 -21.54
CA TRP A 138 16.62 -11.46 -21.53
C TRP A 138 17.26 -12.79 -21.17
N PHE A 139 16.71 -13.51 -20.19
CA PHE A 139 17.11 -14.88 -19.89
C PHE A 139 17.02 -15.77 -21.13
N GLY A 140 15.87 -15.77 -21.82
CA GLY A 140 15.67 -16.55 -23.04
C GLY A 140 16.65 -16.18 -24.16
N GLN A 141 16.89 -14.89 -24.39
CA GLN A 141 17.86 -14.44 -25.40
C GLN A 141 19.25 -14.99 -25.12
N VAL A 142 19.70 -15.01 -23.87
CA VAL A 142 21.02 -15.58 -23.53
C VAL A 142 20.99 -17.10 -23.59
N TRP A 143 20.02 -17.73 -22.95
CA TRP A 143 19.98 -19.18 -22.78
C TRP A 143 19.87 -19.93 -24.11
N PHE A 144 18.96 -19.53 -25.00
CA PHE A 144 18.76 -20.22 -26.29
C PHE A 144 19.90 -20.02 -27.29
N GLN A 145 20.80 -19.06 -27.06
CA GLN A 145 21.97 -18.81 -27.91
C GLN A 145 23.24 -19.46 -27.35
N GLU A 146 23.43 -19.43 -26.02
CA GLU A 146 24.72 -19.70 -25.40
C GLU A 146 24.75 -21.01 -24.58
N PHE A 147 23.60 -21.59 -24.20
CA PHE A 147 23.60 -22.78 -23.35
C PHE A 147 24.12 -24.01 -24.12
N PRO A 148 25.27 -24.61 -23.75
CA PRO A 148 25.92 -25.63 -24.58
C PRO A 148 25.11 -26.93 -24.72
N GLY A 149 24.22 -27.23 -23.76
CA GLY A 149 23.37 -28.42 -23.80
C GLY A 149 22.14 -28.29 -24.70
N TYR A 150 21.85 -27.08 -25.21
CA TYR A 150 20.70 -26.82 -26.08
C TYR A 150 21.06 -27.09 -27.55
N ASP A 151 20.80 -28.30 -28.02
CA ASP A 151 21.13 -28.75 -29.38
C ASP A 151 19.98 -29.55 -30.01
N THR A 152 18.88 -28.88 -30.30
CA THR A 152 17.75 -29.45 -31.05
C THR A 152 17.55 -28.74 -32.39
N SER A 153 17.21 -29.51 -33.41
CA SER A 153 16.80 -29.04 -34.74
C SER A 153 15.39 -28.43 -34.74
N ASN A 154 14.54 -28.82 -33.79
CA ASN A 154 13.22 -28.24 -33.61
C ASN A 154 13.31 -27.00 -32.70
N LYS A 155 13.14 -25.82 -33.29
CA LYS A 155 13.26 -24.53 -32.59
C LYS A 155 11.96 -24.02 -32.00
N GLU A 156 10.89 -24.82 -32.03
CA GLU A 156 9.64 -24.45 -31.37
C GLU A 156 9.81 -24.38 -29.85
N ILE A 157 9.25 -23.33 -29.27
CA ILE A 157 9.28 -23.03 -27.85
C ILE A 157 7.85 -22.95 -27.34
N SER A 158 7.53 -23.76 -26.34
CA SER A 158 6.29 -23.65 -25.57
C SER A 158 6.55 -23.13 -24.16
N LEU A 159 5.50 -22.61 -23.52
CA LEU A 159 5.52 -22.17 -22.13
C LEU A 159 4.35 -22.84 -21.39
N TRP A 160 4.63 -23.59 -20.34
CA TRP A 160 3.63 -24.16 -19.44
C TRP A 160 3.72 -23.52 -18.07
N THR A 161 2.56 -23.19 -17.51
CA THR A 161 2.45 -22.41 -16.27
C THR A 161 1.36 -22.95 -15.36
N VAL A 162 1.41 -22.62 -14.07
CA VAL A 162 0.35 -22.97 -13.10
C VAL A 162 -0.04 -21.78 -12.22
N SER A 163 -1.28 -21.71 -11.72
CA SER A 163 -1.69 -20.78 -10.66
C SER A 163 -1.53 -19.31 -11.07
N TYR A 164 -0.74 -18.51 -10.34
CA TYR A 164 -0.33 -17.14 -10.75
C TYR A 164 0.35 -17.12 -12.13
N GLY A 165 0.85 -18.26 -12.59
CA GLY A 165 1.29 -18.51 -13.95
C GLY A 165 0.25 -18.14 -15.01
N GLY A 166 -1.04 -18.11 -14.69
CA GLY A 166 -2.08 -17.57 -15.56
C GLY A 166 -1.93 -16.08 -15.88
N PHE A 167 -1.29 -15.29 -15.01
CA PHE A 167 -0.89 -13.91 -15.31
C PHE A 167 0.45 -13.89 -16.07
N TYR A 168 1.42 -14.71 -15.65
CA TYR A 168 2.75 -14.76 -16.30
C TYR A 168 2.68 -15.24 -17.75
N GLY A 169 2.02 -16.36 -18.01
CA GLY A 169 2.01 -17.05 -19.30
C GLY A 169 1.58 -16.16 -20.47
N PRO A 170 0.37 -15.58 -20.45
CA PRO A 170 -0.09 -14.67 -21.49
C PRO A 170 0.84 -13.45 -21.66
N ALA A 171 1.25 -12.82 -20.56
CA ALA A 171 2.11 -11.64 -20.60
C ALA A 171 3.50 -11.95 -21.19
N PHE A 172 4.07 -13.11 -20.85
CA PHE A 172 5.39 -13.54 -21.30
C PHE A 172 5.34 -13.87 -22.78
N MET A 173 4.37 -14.70 -23.21
CA MET A 173 4.22 -15.07 -24.62
C MET A 173 3.92 -13.86 -25.49
N ALA A 174 3.03 -12.96 -25.04
CA ALA A 174 2.76 -11.71 -25.76
C ALA A 174 4.01 -10.82 -25.85
N HIS A 175 4.77 -10.68 -24.76
CA HIS A 175 6.01 -9.91 -24.76
C HIS A 175 7.06 -10.51 -25.70
N PHE A 176 7.30 -11.82 -25.60
CA PHE A 176 8.30 -12.53 -26.40
C PHE A 176 7.96 -12.48 -27.89
N HIS A 177 6.67 -12.65 -28.23
CA HIS A 177 6.21 -12.55 -29.61
C HIS A 177 6.41 -11.12 -30.16
N ARG A 178 6.02 -10.10 -29.39
CA ARG A 178 6.22 -8.69 -29.77
C ARG A 178 7.70 -8.37 -29.97
N GLN A 179 8.59 -8.80 -29.07
CA GLN A 179 10.02 -8.57 -29.19
C GLN A 179 10.62 -9.32 -30.39
N SER A 180 10.28 -10.59 -30.57
CA SER A 180 10.75 -11.40 -31.71
C SER A 180 10.33 -10.78 -33.06
N SER A 181 9.14 -10.19 -33.13
CA SER A 181 8.62 -9.50 -34.33
C SER A 181 9.38 -8.19 -34.66
N LEU A 182 10.10 -7.60 -33.71
CA LEU A 182 10.89 -6.39 -33.90
C LEU A 182 12.32 -6.68 -34.37
N LEU A 183 12.79 -7.92 -34.23
CA LEU A 183 14.14 -8.30 -34.62
C LEU A 183 14.24 -8.45 -36.15
N PRO A 184 15.30 -7.91 -36.78
CA PRO A 184 15.55 -8.16 -38.20
C PRO A 184 15.80 -9.66 -38.43
N SER A 185 15.59 -10.14 -39.67
CA SER A 185 15.93 -11.50 -40.10
C SER A 185 17.32 -11.93 -39.57
N PRO A 186 17.57 -13.24 -39.35
CA PRO A 186 18.59 -13.81 -38.42
C PRO A 186 20.09 -13.57 -38.76
N SER A 187 20.44 -12.41 -39.30
CA SER A 187 21.78 -12.01 -39.73
C SER A 187 22.52 -11.09 -38.76
N GLN A 188 21.93 -10.74 -37.60
CA GLN A 188 22.64 -9.99 -36.54
C GLN A 188 23.12 -10.91 -35.42
N PRO A 189 24.41 -10.84 -35.04
CA PRO A 189 25.05 -11.83 -34.17
C PRO A 189 24.66 -11.81 -32.67
N ASN A 190 23.61 -11.08 -32.25
CA ASN A 190 23.26 -10.93 -30.82
C ASN A 190 21.74 -10.88 -30.54
N SER A 191 20.88 -11.33 -31.46
CA SER A 191 19.43 -11.29 -31.26
C SER A 191 18.73 -12.45 -31.95
N LEU A 192 18.02 -13.28 -31.18
CA LEU A 192 17.36 -14.49 -31.65
C LEU A 192 15.82 -14.32 -31.60
N PRO A 193 15.13 -14.27 -32.74
CA PRO A 193 13.67 -14.41 -32.77
C PRO A 193 13.27 -15.77 -32.18
N LEU A 194 12.40 -15.77 -31.18
CA LEU A 194 11.92 -17.00 -30.54
C LEU A 194 10.69 -17.53 -31.27
N SER A 195 10.73 -18.80 -31.68
CA SER A 195 9.64 -19.46 -32.41
C SER A 195 8.61 -20.03 -31.41
N LEU A 196 7.67 -19.18 -30.99
CA LEU A 196 6.67 -19.54 -29.98
C LEU A 196 5.54 -20.39 -30.58
N SER A 197 5.21 -21.52 -29.95
CA SER A 197 4.25 -22.51 -30.48
C SER A 197 3.03 -22.71 -29.58
N THR A 198 3.23 -22.97 -28.29
CA THR A 198 2.16 -23.37 -27.36
C THR A 198 2.26 -22.66 -26.02
N LEU A 199 1.14 -22.22 -25.46
CA LEU A 199 0.96 -21.77 -24.09
C LEU A 199 0.04 -22.74 -23.33
N GLY A 200 0.58 -23.49 -22.37
CA GLY A 200 -0.18 -24.30 -21.44
C GLY A 200 -0.42 -23.59 -20.11
N ILE A 201 -1.65 -23.63 -19.61
CA ILE A 201 -2.06 -22.97 -18.36
C ILE A 201 -2.81 -23.98 -17.51
N GLN A 202 -2.19 -24.45 -16.44
CA GLN A 202 -2.81 -25.32 -15.44
C GLN A 202 -3.39 -24.48 -14.29
N ASN A 203 -4.66 -24.68 -13.94
CA ASN A 203 -5.34 -23.97 -12.84
C ASN A 203 -4.94 -22.49 -12.75
N GLY A 204 -4.97 -21.80 -13.89
CA GLY A 204 -4.46 -20.44 -13.99
C GLY A 204 -5.43 -19.43 -13.42
N CYS A 205 -4.93 -18.45 -12.69
CA CYS A 205 -5.63 -17.22 -12.40
C CYS A 205 -5.22 -16.17 -13.44
N LEU A 206 -6.15 -15.68 -14.27
CA LEU A 206 -5.84 -14.80 -15.41
C LEU A 206 -6.53 -13.44 -15.35
N ASP A 207 -7.79 -13.41 -14.95
CA ASP A 207 -8.57 -12.18 -14.90
C ASP A 207 -9.57 -12.21 -13.74
N VAL A 208 -9.28 -11.45 -12.69
CA VAL A 208 -10.13 -11.37 -11.49
C VAL A 208 -11.51 -10.80 -11.81
N LEU A 209 -11.64 -9.93 -12.82
CA LEU A 209 -12.92 -9.37 -13.22
C LEU A 209 -13.83 -10.45 -13.81
N THR A 210 -13.31 -11.25 -14.74
CA THR A 210 -14.05 -12.36 -15.37
C THR A 210 -14.32 -13.50 -14.38
N MET A 211 -13.34 -13.84 -13.54
CA MET A 211 -13.47 -14.93 -12.56
C MET A 211 -14.30 -14.55 -11.32
N GLY A 212 -14.59 -13.27 -11.09
CA GLY A 212 -15.13 -12.80 -9.80
C GLY A 212 -16.38 -13.56 -9.31
N LEU A 213 -17.36 -13.79 -10.18
CA LEU A 213 -18.57 -14.57 -9.83
C LEU A 213 -18.29 -16.06 -9.65
N SER A 214 -17.33 -16.61 -10.40
CA SER A 214 -16.97 -18.03 -10.31
C SER A 214 -16.50 -18.43 -8.91
N TYR A 215 -15.79 -17.53 -8.20
CA TYR A 215 -15.41 -17.78 -6.80
C TYR A 215 -16.63 -18.00 -5.91
N LEU A 216 -17.70 -17.23 -6.13
CA LEU A 216 -18.90 -17.31 -5.30
C LEU A 216 -19.72 -18.55 -5.64
N ASP A 217 -19.97 -18.76 -6.93
CA ASP A 217 -20.81 -19.85 -7.42
C ASP A 217 -20.17 -21.22 -7.14
N PHE A 218 -18.85 -21.34 -7.33
CA PHE A 218 -18.14 -22.58 -7.03
C PHE A 218 -18.15 -22.93 -5.53
N SER A 219 -18.16 -21.92 -4.65
CA SER A 219 -18.19 -22.14 -3.20
C SER A 219 -19.48 -22.78 -2.69
N VAL A 220 -20.60 -22.57 -3.39
CA VAL A 220 -21.92 -23.05 -2.94
C VAL A 220 -22.57 -24.06 -3.89
N ASN A 221 -22.11 -24.14 -5.13
CA ASN A 221 -22.71 -24.95 -6.19
C ASN A 221 -21.63 -25.57 -7.11
N ASN A 222 -20.59 -26.19 -6.53
CA ASN A 222 -19.62 -27.00 -7.27
C ASN A 222 -20.18 -28.38 -7.66
N THR A 223 -19.43 -29.07 -8.51
CA THR A 223 -19.72 -30.39 -9.06
C THR A 223 -19.63 -31.55 -8.06
N TYR A 224 -19.23 -31.26 -6.82
CA TYR A 224 -19.13 -32.23 -5.74
C TYR A 224 -20.25 -32.07 -4.70
N GLY A 225 -21.15 -31.10 -4.88
CA GLY A 225 -22.26 -30.86 -3.94
C GLY A 225 -21.81 -30.31 -2.58
N ILE A 226 -20.59 -29.76 -2.51
CA ILE A 226 -20.02 -29.20 -1.29
C ILE A 226 -20.48 -27.75 -1.17
N LYS A 227 -21.03 -27.37 0.00
CA LYS A 227 -21.39 -25.99 0.31
C LYS A 227 -20.40 -25.45 1.34
N ALA A 228 -19.45 -24.63 0.91
CA ALA A 228 -18.36 -24.14 1.74
C ALA A 228 -18.83 -23.18 2.84
N TYR A 229 -19.87 -22.38 2.58
CA TYR A 229 -20.45 -21.45 3.55
C TYR A 229 -21.94 -21.17 3.28
N PRO A 230 -22.68 -20.61 4.26
CA PRO A 230 -24.11 -20.29 4.12
C PRO A 230 -24.43 -19.22 3.06
N ASP A 231 -25.70 -19.14 2.64
CA ASP A 231 -26.16 -18.24 1.56
C ASP A 231 -26.04 -16.75 1.94
N GLU A 232 -26.05 -16.44 3.24
CA GLU A 232 -25.83 -15.10 3.75
C GLU A 232 -24.43 -14.60 3.41
N ILE A 233 -23.41 -15.45 3.55
CA ILE A 233 -22.01 -15.14 3.21
C ILE A 233 -21.86 -15.00 1.69
N TYR A 234 -22.50 -15.89 0.92
CA TYR A 234 -22.55 -15.76 -0.54
C TYR A 234 -23.11 -14.39 -0.96
N THR A 235 -24.23 -13.98 -0.37
CA THR A 235 -24.89 -12.72 -0.71
C THR A 235 -24.00 -11.53 -0.36
N ALA A 236 -23.38 -11.53 0.82
CA ALA A 236 -22.46 -10.48 1.23
C ALA A 236 -21.23 -10.38 0.32
N ALA A 237 -20.60 -11.52 -0.01
CA ALA A 237 -19.46 -11.57 -0.91
C ALA A 237 -19.83 -11.14 -2.34
N ARG A 238 -21.07 -11.43 -2.78
CA ARG A 238 -21.61 -10.95 -4.06
C ARG A 238 -21.81 -9.45 -4.09
N THR A 239 -22.35 -8.86 -3.02
CA THR A 239 -22.41 -7.41 -2.86
C THR A 239 -21.00 -6.80 -2.87
N ASN A 240 -20.05 -7.41 -2.17
CA ASN A 240 -18.66 -6.96 -2.16
C ASN A 240 -18.03 -6.99 -3.56
N LEU A 241 -18.36 -8.02 -4.35
CA LEU A 241 -17.93 -8.12 -5.74
C LEU A 241 -18.46 -6.96 -6.58
N THR A 242 -19.78 -6.74 -6.58
CA THR A 242 -20.43 -5.79 -7.49
C THR A 242 -20.26 -4.32 -7.08
N GLU A 243 -20.37 -4.03 -5.79
CA GLU A 243 -20.36 -2.64 -5.29
C GLU A 243 -18.95 -2.10 -5.07
N PHE A 244 -17.96 -2.97 -4.80
CA PHE A 244 -16.61 -2.54 -4.42
C PHE A 244 -15.50 -3.11 -5.31
N CYS A 245 -15.37 -4.44 -5.39
CA CYS A 245 -14.26 -5.07 -6.11
C CYS A 245 -14.24 -4.68 -7.60
N GLN A 246 -15.35 -4.85 -8.33
CA GLN A 246 -15.40 -4.56 -9.77
C GLN A 246 -15.14 -3.08 -10.08
N PRO A 247 -15.78 -2.09 -9.41
CA PRO A 247 -15.48 -0.67 -9.65
C PRO A 247 -14.02 -0.30 -9.35
N LEU A 248 -13.45 -0.79 -8.25
CA LEU A 248 -12.06 -0.53 -7.86
C LEU A 248 -11.07 -1.13 -8.85
N LEU A 249 -11.30 -2.38 -9.27
CA LEU A 249 -10.49 -3.06 -10.29
C LEU A 249 -10.52 -2.29 -11.62
N LEU A 250 -11.70 -1.88 -12.09
CA LEU A 250 -11.83 -1.06 -13.31
C LEU A 250 -11.17 0.32 -13.16
N SER A 251 -11.15 0.89 -11.96
CA SER A 251 -10.42 2.12 -11.66
C SER A 251 -8.90 1.90 -11.71
N CYS A 252 -8.40 0.81 -11.11
CA CYS A 252 -6.99 0.40 -11.20
C CYS A 252 -6.55 0.26 -12.66
N ARG A 253 -7.32 -0.47 -13.50
CA ARG A 253 -6.96 -0.66 -14.91
C ARG A 253 -6.90 0.64 -15.70
N ARG A 254 -7.85 1.56 -15.47
CA ARG A 254 -7.83 2.90 -16.08
C ARG A 254 -6.60 3.69 -15.64
N ALA A 255 -6.31 3.71 -14.34
CA ALA A 255 -5.12 4.36 -13.80
C ALA A 255 -3.83 3.75 -14.36
N ALA A 256 -3.75 2.42 -14.48
CA ALA A 256 -2.61 1.73 -15.06
C ALA A 256 -2.44 2.07 -16.55
N ALA A 257 -3.52 2.08 -17.33
CA ALA A 257 -3.47 2.47 -18.74
C ALA A 257 -2.96 3.91 -18.95
N ASP A 258 -3.31 4.84 -18.06
CA ASP A 258 -2.93 6.25 -18.17
C ASP A 258 -1.55 6.54 -17.56
N GLY A 259 -1.26 5.95 -16.39
CA GLY A 259 -0.12 6.30 -15.55
C GLY A 259 1.02 5.28 -15.51
N ASP A 260 0.80 4.04 -15.94
CA ASP A 260 1.82 2.99 -16.01
C ASP A 260 1.54 1.97 -17.16
N PRO A 261 1.39 2.44 -18.41
CA PRO A 261 0.97 1.59 -19.54
C PRO A 261 1.97 0.50 -19.92
N LEU A 262 3.21 0.63 -19.44
CA LEU A 262 4.30 -0.33 -19.69
C LEU A 262 4.51 -1.29 -18.52
N GLY A 263 3.70 -1.17 -17.45
CA GLY A 263 3.70 -2.05 -16.29
C GLY A 263 5.00 -2.06 -15.51
N TYR A 264 5.68 -0.92 -15.36
CA TYR A 264 6.94 -0.86 -14.61
C TYR A 264 6.74 -0.93 -13.09
N GLY A 265 5.54 -0.64 -12.58
CA GLY A 265 5.24 -0.70 -11.14
C GLY A 265 5.87 0.43 -10.33
N ASN A 266 6.29 1.53 -10.96
CA ASN A 266 6.97 2.65 -10.33
C ASN A 266 6.06 3.88 -10.09
N ASN A 267 4.80 3.83 -10.52
CA ASN A 267 3.84 4.90 -10.30
C ASN A 267 3.04 4.67 -9.01
N GLY A 268 3.35 5.44 -7.95
CA GLY A 268 2.74 5.30 -6.63
C GLY A 268 1.20 5.41 -6.63
N THR A 269 0.63 6.28 -7.45
CA THR A 269 -0.83 6.46 -7.55
C THR A 269 -1.51 5.24 -8.17
N VAL A 270 -0.93 4.69 -9.24
CA VAL A 270 -1.42 3.46 -9.87
C VAL A 270 -1.28 2.28 -8.91
N ASN A 271 -0.11 2.15 -8.29
CA ASN A 271 0.19 1.12 -7.29
C ASN A 271 -0.85 1.11 -6.17
N GLN A 272 -1.18 2.28 -5.59
CA GLN A 272 -2.18 2.40 -4.54
C GLN A 272 -3.59 2.01 -5.00
N ALA A 273 -4.02 2.48 -6.18
CA ALA A 273 -5.33 2.14 -6.73
C ALA A 273 -5.48 0.63 -6.95
N CYS A 274 -4.43 -0.01 -7.47
CA CYS A 274 -4.41 -1.44 -7.74
C CYS A 274 -4.26 -2.29 -6.48
N ALA A 275 -3.44 -1.87 -5.51
CA ALA A 275 -3.31 -2.55 -4.23
C ALA A 275 -4.62 -2.51 -3.42
N LEU A 276 -5.33 -1.38 -3.45
CA LEU A 276 -6.66 -1.26 -2.83
C LEU A 276 -7.66 -2.22 -3.48
N ALA A 277 -7.71 -2.27 -4.81
CA ALA A 277 -8.56 -3.21 -5.53
C ALA A 277 -8.22 -4.67 -5.18
N ALA A 278 -6.93 -5.01 -5.11
CA ALA A 278 -6.47 -6.35 -4.75
C ALA A 278 -6.90 -6.72 -3.32
N GLY A 279 -6.73 -5.81 -2.36
CA GLY A 279 -7.15 -6.00 -0.98
C GLY A 279 -8.64 -6.28 -0.85
N VAL A 280 -9.49 -5.56 -1.60
CA VAL A 280 -10.94 -5.78 -1.57
C VAL A 280 -11.33 -7.08 -2.26
N CYS A 281 -10.86 -7.30 -3.49
CA CYS A 281 -11.23 -8.47 -4.28
C CYS A 281 -10.74 -9.78 -3.65
N PHE A 282 -9.49 -9.83 -3.18
CA PHE A 282 -8.96 -11.04 -2.55
C PHE A 282 -9.35 -11.16 -1.09
N GLY A 283 -9.55 -10.07 -0.36
CA GLY A 283 -9.94 -10.13 1.06
C GLY A 283 -11.41 -10.50 1.27
N PHE A 284 -12.32 -9.89 0.49
CA PHE A 284 -13.76 -10.00 0.77
C PHE A 284 -14.57 -10.82 -0.25
N VAL A 285 -14.02 -11.09 -1.44
CA VAL A 285 -14.68 -11.94 -2.44
C VAL A 285 -14.06 -13.33 -2.43
N GLN A 286 -12.78 -13.45 -2.79
CA GLN A 286 -12.09 -14.74 -2.74
C GLN A 286 -11.82 -15.18 -1.28
N GLY A 287 -11.48 -14.25 -0.40
CA GLY A 287 -11.17 -14.53 1.01
C GLY A 287 -12.39 -14.91 1.85
N ALA A 288 -13.61 -14.76 1.32
CA ALA A 288 -14.82 -15.26 1.98
C ALA A 288 -14.77 -16.77 2.20
N PHE A 289 -14.19 -17.52 1.26
CA PHE A 289 -14.01 -18.97 1.43
C PHE A 289 -13.13 -19.29 2.64
N THR A 290 -11.92 -18.73 2.70
CA THR A 290 -10.98 -19.04 3.79
C THR A 290 -11.41 -18.48 5.14
N SER A 291 -12.24 -17.43 5.16
CA SER A 291 -12.71 -16.80 6.40
C SER A 291 -13.90 -17.51 7.03
N TYR A 292 -14.73 -18.19 6.23
CA TYR A 292 -16.00 -18.77 6.66
C TYR A 292 -16.14 -20.28 6.40
N SER A 293 -15.17 -20.91 5.75
CA SER A 293 -15.11 -22.36 5.51
C SER A 293 -13.92 -22.98 6.23
N SER A 294 -14.05 -24.23 6.67
CA SER A 294 -12.94 -25.04 7.16
C SER A 294 -12.26 -25.86 6.05
N LEU A 295 -12.64 -25.68 4.79
CA LEU A 295 -12.10 -26.45 3.67
C LEU A 295 -10.79 -25.86 3.14
N ASN A 296 -9.97 -26.68 2.50
CA ASN A 296 -8.75 -26.23 1.85
C ASN A 296 -9.07 -25.53 0.51
N PRO A 297 -8.55 -24.30 0.25
CA PRO A 297 -8.82 -23.58 -0.99
C PRO A 297 -8.14 -24.18 -2.25
N PHE A 298 -7.21 -25.11 -2.10
CA PHE A 298 -6.53 -25.80 -3.21
C PHE A 298 -7.15 -27.17 -3.52
N ASP A 299 -7.99 -27.68 -2.61
CA ASP A 299 -8.79 -28.90 -2.77
C ASP A 299 -9.99 -28.83 -1.82
N ILE A 300 -11.17 -28.57 -2.36
CA ILE A 300 -12.39 -28.41 -1.56
C ILE A 300 -12.85 -29.68 -0.84
N THR A 301 -12.23 -30.83 -1.10
CA THR A 301 -12.54 -32.09 -0.38
C THR A 301 -11.70 -32.29 0.88
N LEU A 302 -10.64 -31.49 1.06
CA LEU A 302 -9.78 -31.52 2.22
C LEU A 302 -10.21 -30.48 3.25
N SER A 303 -10.06 -30.79 4.54
CA SER A 303 -10.25 -29.84 5.64
C SER A 303 -8.94 -29.12 5.93
N HIS A 304 -8.92 -27.79 6.03
CA HIS A 304 -7.71 -27.07 6.43
C HIS A 304 -7.26 -27.49 7.85
N PRO A 305 -5.99 -27.90 8.09
CA PRO A 305 -4.79 -27.76 7.25
C PRO A 305 -4.33 -29.02 6.50
N GLU A 306 -5.22 -29.97 6.20
CA GLU A 306 -4.95 -31.07 5.26
C GLU A 306 -4.45 -30.54 3.94
N THR A 307 -3.40 -31.18 3.41
CA THR A 307 -2.66 -30.68 2.26
C THR A 307 -2.29 -31.80 1.32
N PHE A 308 -2.31 -31.51 0.02
CA PHE A 308 -1.81 -32.40 -1.02
C PHE A 308 -1.36 -31.56 -2.24
N PRO A 309 -0.25 -31.91 -2.90
CA PRO A 309 0.70 -32.96 -2.52
C PRO A 309 1.58 -32.59 -1.32
N GLY A 310 2.42 -33.54 -0.89
CA GLY A 310 3.39 -33.31 0.18
C GLY A 310 4.54 -32.36 -0.21
N MET A 311 5.41 -32.06 0.76
CA MET A 311 6.53 -31.13 0.61
C MET A 311 7.91 -31.80 0.72
N GLU A 312 8.01 -33.09 0.41
CA GLU A 312 9.25 -33.89 0.45
C GLU A 312 10.36 -33.27 -0.41
N TRP A 313 10.00 -32.67 -1.53
CA TRP A 313 10.91 -31.96 -2.43
C TRP A 313 11.66 -30.80 -1.77
N VAL A 314 11.03 -30.08 -0.83
CA VAL A 314 11.69 -29.00 -0.08
C VAL A 314 12.80 -29.56 0.82
N GLY A 315 12.57 -30.73 1.42
CA GLY A 315 13.58 -31.46 2.18
C GLY A 315 14.75 -31.89 1.30
N TYR A 316 14.44 -32.47 0.14
CA TYR A 316 15.46 -32.93 -0.82
C TYR A 316 16.38 -31.80 -1.29
N PHE A 317 15.80 -30.66 -1.72
CA PHE A 317 16.60 -29.53 -2.19
C PHE A 317 17.38 -28.80 -1.08
N ASN A 318 17.08 -29.08 0.18
CA ASN A 318 17.83 -28.58 1.33
C ASN A 318 18.87 -29.56 1.88
N GLN A 319 19.09 -30.71 1.24
CA GLN A 319 20.22 -31.58 1.56
C GLN A 319 21.54 -30.93 1.09
N ASP A 320 22.54 -30.94 1.96
CA ASP A 320 23.87 -30.36 1.69
C ASP A 320 24.48 -30.90 0.38
N TRP A 321 24.37 -32.22 0.17
CA TRP A 321 24.91 -32.87 -1.02
C TRP A 321 24.17 -32.46 -2.30
N VAL A 322 22.87 -32.18 -2.24
CA VAL A 322 22.08 -31.72 -3.39
C VAL A 322 22.51 -30.30 -3.76
N GLN A 323 22.59 -29.39 -2.78
CA GLN A 323 23.00 -28.01 -3.05
C GLN A 323 24.43 -27.92 -3.56
N ALA A 324 25.35 -28.69 -2.97
CA ALA A 324 26.73 -28.79 -3.44
C ALA A 324 26.82 -29.32 -4.87
N THR A 325 26.00 -30.33 -5.22
CA THR A 325 25.97 -30.92 -6.57
C THR A 325 25.39 -29.94 -7.61
N LEU A 326 24.36 -29.19 -7.24
CA LEU A 326 23.76 -28.17 -8.10
C LEU A 326 24.59 -26.88 -8.18
N GLY A 327 25.60 -26.73 -7.32
CA GLY A 327 26.46 -25.54 -7.27
C GLY A 327 25.71 -24.26 -6.86
N VAL A 328 24.65 -24.40 -6.06
CA VAL A 328 23.81 -23.27 -5.63
C VAL A 328 24.37 -22.61 -4.37
N PRO A 329 24.40 -21.27 -4.29
CA PRO A 329 24.96 -20.56 -3.15
C PRO A 329 23.91 -20.14 -2.11
N VAL A 330 22.66 -20.57 -2.28
CA VAL A 330 21.53 -20.24 -1.40
C VAL A 330 20.76 -21.50 -1.03
N ASN A 331 20.21 -21.53 0.18
CA ASN A 331 19.25 -22.52 0.63
C ASN A 331 17.96 -22.43 -0.20
N PHE A 332 17.33 -23.58 -0.42
CA PHE A 332 16.15 -23.68 -1.24
C PHE A 332 14.91 -23.16 -0.52
N THR A 333 14.07 -22.42 -1.25
CA THR A 333 12.77 -21.93 -0.78
C THR A 333 11.63 -22.43 -1.66
N SER A 334 10.55 -22.95 -1.06
CA SER A 334 9.36 -23.35 -1.81
C SER A 334 8.66 -22.16 -2.48
N GLY A 335 8.77 -20.96 -1.89
CA GLY A 335 8.36 -19.72 -2.53
C GLY A 335 8.77 -18.45 -1.78
N SER A 336 8.76 -17.33 -2.49
CA SER A 336 9.12 -16.01 -1.99
C SER A 336 7.94 -15.24 -1.42
N ARG A 337 7.89 -15.13 -0.09
CA ARG A 337 6.89 -14.28 0.60
C ARG A 337 7.05 -12.79 0.28
N SER A 338 8.29 -12.31 0.12
CA SER A 338 8.55 -10.91 -0.25
C SER A 338 8.02 -10.59 -1.64
N THR A 339 8.23 -11.48 -2.62
CA THR A 339 7.67 -11.34 -3.97
C THR A 339 6.14 -11.29 -3.93
N GLY A 340 5.50 -12.21 -3.19
CA GLY A 340 4.06 -12.20 -2.97
C GLY A 340 3.57 -10.86 -2.40
N GLY A 341 4.18 -10.40 -1.31
CA GLY A 341 3.82 -9.12 -0.67
C GLY A 341 3.96 -7.92 -1.62
N VAL A 342 5.03 -7.88 -2.42
CA VAL A 342 5.24 -6.81 -3.40
C VAL A 342 4.15 -6.82 -4.48
N PHE A 343 3.89 -7.98 -5.09
CA PHE A 343 2.93 -8.09 -6.19
C PHE A 343 1.49 -7.81 -5.74
N PHE A 344 1.08 -8.33 -4.58
CA PHE A 344 -0.29 -8.14 -4.09
C PHE A 344 -0.49 -6.81 -3.35
N ALA A 345 0.35 -6.52 -2.35
CA ALA A 345 0.11 -5.42 -1.42
C ALA A 345 0.75 -4.10 -1.85
N MET A 346 1.84 -4.13 -2.64
CA MET A 346 2.51 -2.90 -3.06
C MET A 346 2.05 -2.44 -4.45
N THR A 347 2.08 -3.32 -5.46
CA THR A 347 1.76 -2.92 -6.84
C THR A 347 0.34 -3.29 -7.27
N GLY A 348 -0.32 -4.21 -6.57
CA GLY A 348 -1.64 -4.72 -6.92
C GLY A 348 -1.68 -5.38 -8.29
N ASP A 349 -0.60 -6.08 -8.66
CA ASP A 349 -0.33 -6.61 -9.99
C ASP A 349 -1.50 -7.41 -10.61
N PRO A 350 -2.21 -8.30 -9.90
CA PRO A 350 -3.33 -9.06 -10.46
C PRO A 350 -4.50 -8.20 -10.96
N MET A 351 -4.65 -6.99 -10.44
CA MET A 351 -5.73 -6.08 -10.83
C MET A 351 -5.40 -5.33 -12.13
N ARG A 352 -4.13 -5.30 -12.53
CA ARG A 352 -3.64 -4.55 -13.69
C ARG A 352 -3.94 -5.24 -15.01
N HIS A 353 -3.93 -6.57 -15.00
CA HIS A 353 -4.02 -7.39 -16.21
C HIS A 353 -5.46 -7.61 -16.62
N ASP A 354 -5.71 -7.65 -17.92
CA ASP A 354 -6.97 -8.10 -18.52
C ASP A 354 -6.70 -9.20 -19.56
N LEU A 355 -7.73 -9.63 -20.29
CA LEU A 355 -7.61 -10.71 -21.28
C LEU A 355 -6.93 -10.27 -22.60
N SER A 356 -6.37 -9.06 -22.70
CA SER A 356 -5.80 -8.54 -23.95
C SER A 356 -4.56 -9.32 -24.41
N ASP A 357 -3.64 -9.68 -23.51
CA ASP A 357 -2.46 -10.45 -23.88
C ASP A 357 -2.81 -11.89 -24.28
N LEU A 358 -3.78 -12.53 -23.61
CA LEU A 358 -4.26 -13.85 -24.01
C LEU A 358 -4.91 -13.83 -25.40
N ARG A 359 -5.73 -12.82 -25.70
CA ARG A 359 -6.29 -12.63 -27.04
C ARG A 359 -5.21 -12.38 -28.08
N TYR A 360 -4.17 -11.61 -27.72
CA TYR A 360 -3.05 -11.35 -28.60
C TYR A 360 -2.28 -12.65 -28.92
N VAL A 361 -2.04 -13.51 -27.93
CA VAL A 361 -1.39 -14.82 -28.11
C VAL A 361 -2.17 -15.67 -29.11
N LEU A 362 -3.48 -15.85 -28.91
CA LEU A 362 -4.36 -16.60 -29.81
C LEU A 362 -4.39 -16.03 -31.24
N GLN A 363 -4.50 -14.70 -31.37
CA GLN A 363 -4.57 -14.03 -32.67
C GLN A 363 -3.28 -14.14 -33.51
N ASN A 364 -2.16 -14.46 -32.88
CA ASN A 364 -0.88 -14.66 -33.55
C ASN A 364 -0.53 -16.14 -33.73
N GLY A 365 -1.53 -17.04 -33.66
CA GLY A 365 -1.37 -18.45 -34.02
C GLY A 365 -0.65 -19.31 -32.97
N ILE A 366 -0.46 -18.79 -31.76
CA ILE A 366 0.08 -19.56 -30.64
C ILE A 366 -1.07 -20.36 -30.02
N LYS A 367 -0.91 -21.69 -29.96
CA LYS A 367 -1.90 -22.61 -29.38
C LYS A 367 -2.02 -22.35 -27.87
N VAL A 368 -3.24 -22.36 -27.32
CA VAL A 368 -3.48 -22.24 -25.88
C VAL A 368 -4.22 -23.46 -25.36
N ALA A 369 -3.64 -24.13 -24.36
CA ALA A 369 -4.29 -25.22 -23.63
C ALA A 369 -4.55 -24.80 -22.18
N MET A 370 -5.82 -24.74 -21.80
CA MET A 370 -6.28 -24.40 -20.45
C MET A 370 -6.72 -25.67 -19.73
N VAL A 371 -6.00 -26.10 -18.70
CA VAL A 371 -6.21 -27.37 -18.00
C VAL A 371 -6.56 -27.11 -16.53
N TYR A 372 -7.77 -27.48 -16.11
CA TYR A 372 -8.26 -27.15 -14.79
C TYR A 372 -8.73 -28.39 -14.03
N GLY A 373 -8.14 -28.64 -12.86
CA GLY A 373 -8.67 -29.59 -11.89
C GLY A 373 -9.96 -29.09 -11.25
N ASP A 374 -10.96 -29.97 -11.14
CA ASP A 374 -12.31 -29.59 -10.72
C ASP A 374 -12.55 -29.57 -9.19
N LEU A 375 -11.52 -29.79 -8.38
CA LEU A 375 -11.53 -29.63 -6.92
C LEU A 375 -10.88 -28.32 -6.44
N ASP A 376 -10.20 -27.59 -7.32
CA ASP A 376 -9.53 -26.35 -6.95
C ASP A 376 -10.53 -25.20 -6.79
N TYR A 377 -10.48 -24.50 -5.65
CA TYR A 377 -11.23 -23.26 -5.46
C TYR A 377 -10.41 -22.04 -5.91
N ARG A 378 -9.10 -22.04 -5.64
CA ARG A 378 -8.21 -20.89 -5.76
C ARG A 378 -8.18 -20.32 -7.18
N CYS A 379 -8.06 -21.17 -8.18
CA CYS A 379 -8.18 -20.83 -9.59
C CYS A 379 -9.12 -21.85 -10.26
N ASN A 380 -10.36 -21.88 -9.78
CA ASN A 380 -11.37 -22.89 -10.12
C ASN A 380 -11.70 -22.98 -11.63
N TRP A 381 -12.13 -24.17 -12.04
CA TRP A 381 -12.46 -24.46 -13.44
C TRP A 381 -13.67 -23.68 -13.97
N PHE A 382 -14.60 -23.20 -13.12
CA PHE A 382 -15.69 -22.32 -13.59
C PHE A 382 -15.11 -21.01 -14.12
N GLY A 383 -14.16 -20.40 -13.39
CA GLY A 383 -13.48 -19.19 -13.82
C GLY A 383 -12.63 -19.42 -15.08
N GLY A 384 -11.92 -20.56 -15.16
CA GLY A 384 -11.19 -20.96 -16.36
C GLY A 384 -12.10 -21.11 -17.59
N GLU A 385 -13.28 -21.70 -17.41
CA GLU A 385 -14.29 -21.84 -18.47
C GLU A 385 -14.77 -20.46 -18.95
N GLU A 386 -15.15 -19.56 -18.04
CA GLU A 386 -15.58 -18.20 -18.38
C GLU A 386 -14.52 -17.44 -19.18
N ILE A 387 -13.24 -17.59 -18.80
CA ILE A 387 -12.12 -16.99 -19.52
C ILE A 387 -12.02 -17.60 -20.93
N SER A 388 -12.05 -18.92 -21.06
CA SER A 388 -11.96 -19.61 -22.36
C SER A 388 -13.08 -19.16 -23.32
N LEU A 389 -14.31 -19.03 -22.81
CA LEU A 389 -15.46 -18.53 -23.56
C LEU A 389 -15.33 -17.04 -23.95
N ALA A 390 -14.70 -16.23 -23.08
CA ALA A 390 -14.49 -14.81 -23.31
C ALA A 390 -13.41 -14.50 -24.37
N VAL A 391 -12.52 -15.46 -24.66
CA VAL A 391 -11.43 -15.30 -25.66
C VAL A 391 -11.59 -16.17 -26.91
N GLY A 392 -12.29 -17.31 -26.83
CA GLY A 392 -12.36 -18.31 -27.91
C GLY A 392 -13.25 -17.95 -29.11
N GLY A 393 -14.02 -16.85 -29.04
CA GLY A 393 -14.91 -16.44 -30.12
C GLY A 393 -16.10 -17.37 -30.34
N ASP A 394 -16.82 -17.17 -31.45
CA ASP A 394 -18.10 -17.86 -31.68
C ASP A 394 -17.92 -19.37 -31.94
N ARG A 395 -16.90 -19.76 -32.72
CA ARG A 395 -16.58 -21.18 -32.99
C ARG A 395 -16.36 -21.98 -31.70
N PHE A 396 -15.64 -21.41 -30.74
CA PHE A 396 -15.38 -22.10 -29.46
C PHE A 396 -16.63 -22.17 -28.58
N LYS A 397 -17.47 -21.13 -28.58
CA LYS A 397 -18.76 -21.13 -27.87
C LYS A 397 -19.74 -22.16 -28.42
N GLU A 398 -19.69 -22.39 -29.74
CA GLU A 398 -20.52 -23.39 -30.43
C GLU A 398 -20.00 -24.83 -30.26
N ALA A 399 -18.72 -25.01 -29.90
CA ALA A 399 -18.15 -26.33 -29.65
C ALA A 399 -18.72 -26.97 -28.38
N GLY A 400 -18.95 -28.28 -28.44
CA GLY A 400 -19.43 -29.08 -27.32
C GLY A 400 -18.29 -29.69 -26.51
N TYR A 401 -18.59 -30.21 -25.32
CA TYR A 401 -17.63 -30.91 -24.48
C TYR A 401 -17.53 -32.40 -24.87
N ALA A 402 -16.39 -32.82 -25.38
CA ALA A 402 -16.06 -34.21 -25.63
C ALA A 402 -15.45 -34.88 -24.37
N GLU A 403 -15.60 -36.20 -24.25
CA GLU A 403 -14.97 -36.96 -23.17
C GLU A 403 -13.46 -37.09 -23.42
N LEU A 404 -12.65 -36.75 -22.40
CA LEU A 404 -11.21 -36.97 -22.43
C LEU A 404 -10.90 -38.44 -22.14
N LYS A 405 -10.55 -39.21 -23.16
CA LYS A 405 -10.24 -40.64 -23.08
C LYS A 405 -8.76 -40.88 -22.80
N VAL A 406 -8.49 -41.69 -21.78
CA VAL A 406 -7.16 -42.15 -21.39
C VAL A 406 -7.25 -43.66 -21.12
N GLY A 407 -6.87 -44.45 -22.13
CA GLY A 407 -7.22 -45.88 -22.17
C GLY A 407 -8.74 -46.06 -22.10
N ASP A 408 -9.20 -46.98 -21.24
CA ASP A 408 -10.63 -47.27 -21.06
C ASP A 408 -11.35 -46.28 -20.12
N ARG A 409 -10.63 -45.28 -19.57
CA ARG A 409 -11.17 -44.34 -18.57
C ARG A 409 -11.43 -42.97 -19.18
N THR A 410 -12.48 -42.30 -18.71
CA THR A 410 -12.69 -40.87 -18.95
C THR A 410 -12.00 -40.07 -17.84
N GLY A 411 -10.96 -39.31 -18.18
CA GLY A 411 -10.18 -38.49 -17.24
C GLY A 411 -10.72 -37.07 -17.05
N GLY A 412 -11.69 -36.65 -17.86
CA GLY A 412 -12.22 -35.30 -17.85
C GLY A 412 -13.13 -34.99 -19.03
N MET A 413 -13.41 -33.71 -19.23
CA MET A 413 -14.14 -33.19 -20.38
C MET A 413 -13.31 -32.10 -21.07
N VAL A 414 -13.37 -32.04 -22.40
CA VAL A 414 -12.67 -31.04 -23.18
C VAL A 414 -13.57 -30.34 -24.17
N ARG A 415 -13.48 -29.01 -24.22
CA ARG A 415 -13.99 -28.18 -25.31
C ARG A 415 -12.81 -27.66 -26.11
N GLU A 416 -12.78 -27.89 -27.41
CA GLU A 416 -11.63 -27.61 -28.26
C GLU A 416 -12.04 -27.15 -29.65
N VAL A 417 -11.27 -26.19 -30.17
CA VAL A 417 -11.22 -25.81 -31.58
C VAL A 417 -9.75 -25.58 -31.96
N GLU A 418 -9.48 -25.34 -33.24
CA GLU A 418 -8.14 -24.94 -33.69
C GLU A 418 -7.57 -23.78 -32.86
N GLY A 419 -6.45 -24.04 -32.19
CA GLY A 419 -5.69 -23.05 -31.41
C GLY A 419 -6.12 -22.84 -29.95
N LEU A 420 -7.27 -23.37 -29.51
CA LEU A 420 -7.74 -23.23 -28.12
C LEU A 420 -8.43 -24.50 -27.61
N SER A 421 -7.93 -25.02 -26.49
CA SER A 421 -8.59 -26.09 -25.72
C SER A 421 -8.83 -25.66 -24.26
N PHE A 422 -9.99 -26.03 -23.73
CA PHE A 422 -10.33 -25.93 -22.31
C PHE A 422 -10.69 -27.31 -21.78
N VAL A 423 -9.99 -27.74 -20.74
CA VAL A 423 -10.09 -29.08 -20.16
C VAL A 423 -10.49 -28.97 -18.69
N ARG A 424 -11.59 -29.63 -18.34
CA ARG A 424 -11.92 -29.96 -16.95
C ARG A 424 -11.38 -31.35 -16.64
N VAL A 425 -10.37 -31.43 -15.79
CA VAL A 425 -9.80 -32.69 -15.29
C VAL A 425 -10.54 -33.10 -14.03
N PHE A 426 -11.04 -34.33 -14.03
CA PHE A 426 -11.81 -34.86 -12.93
C PHE A 426 -10.94 -35.22 -11.72
N ASP A 427 -11.48 -34.99 -10.54
CA ASP A 427 -10.92 -35.46 -9.27
C ASP A 427 -9.48 -34.96 -9.06
N ALA A 428 -9.28 -33.68 -9.37
CA ALA A 428 -7.97 -33.01 -9.30
C ALA A 428 -8.05 -31.63 -8.65
N GLY A 429 -7.19 -31.37 -7.67
CA GLY A 429 -7.03 -30.06 -7.02
C GLY A 429 -6.11 -29.12 -7.81
N HIS A 430 -5.54 -28.13 -7.12
CA HIS A 430 -4.74 -27.06 -7.73
C HIS A 430 -3.51 -27.56 -8.51
N SER A 431 -2.82 -28.56 -7.98
CA SER A 431 -1.67 -29.21 -8.62
C SER A 431 -2.12 -30.36 -9.52
N VAL A 432 -2.87 -30.06 -10.58
CA VAL A 432 -3.61 -31.05 -11.41
C VAL A 432 -2.81 -32.29 -11.77
N TYR A 433 -1.57 -32.10 -12.22
CA TYR A 433 -0.68 -33.18 -12.60
C TYR A 433 -0.47 -34.18 -11.46
N THR A 434 -0.32 -33.73 -10.21
CA THR A 434 -0.05 -34.65 -9.09
C THR A 434 -1.27 -35.48 -8.73
N TYR A 435 -2.47 -34.94 -8.95
CA TYR A 435 -3.72 -35.68 -8.75
C TYR A 435 -3.95 -36.70 -9.87
N GLN A 436 -3.71 -36.30 -11.11
CA GLN A 436 -4.02 -37.11 -12.30
C GLN A 436 -2.82 -37.15 -13.27
N PRO A 437 -1.67 -37.74 -12.88
CA PRO A 437 -0.42 -37.61 -13.63
C PRO A 437 -0.50 -38.22 -15.03
N VAL A 438 -1.16 -39.37 -15.15
CA VAL A 438 -1.37 -40.03 -16.45
C VAL A 438 -2.27 -39.17 -17.36
N VAL A 439 -3.36 -38.63 -16.83
CA VAL A 439 -4.31 -37.82 -17.62
C VAL A 439 -3.65 -36.53 -18.09
N VAL A 440 -2.95 -35.82 -17.21
CA VAL A 440 -2.30 -34.56 -17.56
C VAL A 440 -1.09 -34.77 -18.48
N ASN A 441 -0.36 -35.88 -18.33
CA ASN A 441 0.69 -36.25 -19.28
C ASN A 441 0.13 -36.50 -20.70
N GLU A 442 -0.99 -37.21 -20.81
CA GLU A 442 -1.67 -37.42 -22.09
C GLU A 442 -2.17 -36.10 -22.71
N ILE A 443 -2.78 -35.20 -21.92
CA ILE A 443 -3.16 -33.86 -22.39
C ILE A 443 -1.92 -33.12 -22.92
N PHE A 444 -0.83 -33.11 -22.14
CA PHE A 444 0.42 -32.44 -22.51
C PHE A 444 0.95 -32.97 -23.85
N LYS A 445 1.08 -34.29 -24.00
CA LYS A 445 1.56 -34.93 -25.24
C LYS A 445 0.70 -34.55 -26.44
N ARG A 446 -0.63 -34.70 -26.33
CA ARG A 446 -1.56 -34.41 -27.43
C ARG A 446 -1.50 -32.94 -27.87
N VAL A 447 -1.47 -32.01 -26.91
CA VAL A 447 -1.35 -30.57 -27.19
C VAL A 447 -0.02 -30.24 -27.89
N MET A 448 1.08 -30.84 -27.40
CA MET A 448 2.41 -30.63 -27.97
C MET A 448 2.51 -31.20 -29.39
N ASP A 449 1.88 -32.34 -29.65
CA ASP A 449 1.85 -33.01 -30.96
C ASP A 449 0.80 -32.43 -31.93
N GLY A 450 -0.06 -31.51 -31.48
CA GLY A 450 -1.14 -30.94 -32.31
C GLY A 450 -2.29 -31.92 -32.59
N ARG A 451 -2.48 -32.89 -31.70
CA ARG A 451 -3.59 -33.84 -31.72
C ARG A 451 -4.76 -33.33 -30.89
N ASP A 452 -5.96 -33.84 -31.19
CA ASP A 452 -7.13 -33.53 -30.39
C ASP A 452 -6.92 -34.00 -28.95
N VAL A 453 -7.28 -33.16 -28.00
CA VAL A 453 -7.07 -33.47 -26.59
C VAL A 453 -7.98 -34.61 -26.16
N ALA A 454 -9.18 -34.73 -26.74
CA ALA A 454 -10.18 -35.72 -26.34
C ALA A 454 -9.68 -37.16 -26.48
N THR A 455 -9.09 -37.52 -27.63
CA THR A 455 -8.71 -38.90 -27.97
C THR A 455 -7.24 -39.04 -28.35
N GLY A 456 -6.64 -38.00 -28.95
CA GLY A 456 -5.29 -38.04 -29.50
C GLY A 456 -5.22 -38.67 -30.90
N GLU A 457 -6.35 -38.96 -31.54
CA GLU A 457 -6.43 -39.67 -32.82
C GLU A 457 -6.49 -38.73 -34.02
N GLU A 458 -7.10 -37.55 -33.87
CA GLU A 458 -7.33 -36.58 -34.93
C GLU A 458 -6.30 -35.43 -34.87
N GLU A 459 -5.94 -34.88 -36.03
CA GLU A 459 -5.13 -33.66 -36.09
C GLU A 459 -6.02 -32.43 -35.93
N VAL A 460 -5.65 -31.51 -35.05
CA VAL A 460 -6.41 -30.28 -34.81
C VAL A 460 -6.01 -29.23 -35.85
N GLY A 461 -6.87 -29.03 -36.85
CA GLY A 461 -6.69 -27.99 -37.87
C GLY A 461 -7.96 -27.64 -38.65
N GLY A 462 -7.99 -26.43 -39.22
CA GLY A 462 -9.08 -25.97 -40.09
C GLY A 462 -10.45 -25.89 -39.40
N ASP A 463 -11.40 -26.72 -39.83
CA ASP A 463 -12.79 -26.70 -39.34
C ASP A 463 -13.04 -27.59 -38.10
N TYR A 464 -12.00 -28.20 -37.53
CA TYR A 464 -12.11 -29.03 -36.32
C TYR A 464 -12.81 -28.28 -35.17
N ARG A 465 -13.70 -29.00 -34.48
CA ARG A 465 -14.32 -28.61 -33.22
C ARG A 465 -14.74 -29.87 -32.46
N SER A 466 -14.63 -29.85 -31.14
CA SER A 466 -15.16 -30.92 -30.31
C SER A 466 -16.70 -30.93 -30.32
N GLU A 467 -17.29 -32.12 -30.23
CA GLU A 467 -18.74 -32.33 -30.19
C GLU A 467 -19.17 -32.91 -28.83
N GLY A 468 -20.36 -32.52 -28.38
CA GLY A 468 -20.91 -32.95 -27.08
C GLY A 468 -21.83 -31.91 -26.45
N PRO A 469 -22.19 -32.04 -25.16
CA PRO A 469 -23.00 -31.05 -24.45
C PRO A 469 -22.33 -29.68 -24.39
N GLY A 470 -23.12 -28.60 -24.47
CA GLY A 470 -22.61 -27.23 -24.37
C GLY A 470 -22.31 -26.76 -22.94
N ASP A 471 -22.78 -27.49 -21.93
CA ASP A 471 -22.57 -27.20 -20.50
C ASP A 471 -22.34 -28.52 -19.75
N ILE A 472 -21.38 -28.51 -18.83
CA ILE A 472 -20.98 -29.64 -18.00
C ILE A 472 -20.94 -29.29 -16.50
N ARG A 473 -21.45 -28.13 -16.07
CA ARG A 473 -21.50 -27.76 -14.64
C ARG A 473 -22.40 -28.66 -13.80
N GLY A 474 -23.38 -29.31 -14.44
CA GLY A 474 -24.21 -30.34 -13.82
C GLY A 474 -23.56 -31.74 -13.72
N LEU A 475 -22.42 -31.96 -14.39
CA LEU A 475 -21.75 -33.26 -14.40
C LEU A 475 -20.97 -33.48 -13.09
N LYS A 476 -21.49 -34.36 -12.24
CA LYS A 476 -20.91 -34.71 -10.94
C LYS A 476 -19.93 -35.87 -11.07
N VAL A 477 -18.90 -35.84 -10.22
CA VAL A 477 -17.86 -36.87 -10.10
C VAL A 477 -17.67 -37.21 -8.63
N GLU A 478 -17.33 -38.46 -8.31
CA GLU A 478 -16.97 -38.84 -6.95
C GLU A 478 -15.51 -38.47 -6.65
N ALA A 479 -15.27 -37.83 -5.51
CA ALA A 479 -13.92 -37.47 -5.08
C ALA A 479 -13.23 -38.66 -4.39
N SER A 480 -11.98 -38.94 -4.76
CA SER A 480 -11.19 -39.94 -4.02
C SER A 480 -10.83 -39.44 -2.61
N GLN A 481 -10.84 -40.35 -1.64
CA GLN A 481 -10.58 -40.06 -0.22
C GLN A 481 -9.11 -40.28 0.17
N GLY A 482 -8.69 -39.75 1.32
CA GLY A 482 -7.43 -40.13 1.98
C GLY A 482 -6.15 -39.56 1.37
N ARG A 483 -6.17 -38.30 0.92
CA ARG A 483 -5.03 -37.64 0.24
C ARG A 483 -4.14 -36.79 1.13
N ASP A 484 -4.47 -36.64 2.41
CA ASP A 484 -3.71 -35.77 3.29
C ASP A 484 -2.25 -36.21 3.44
N ALA A 485 -1.33 -35.33 3.07
CA ALA A 485 0.10 -35.56 3.15
C ALA A 485 0.67 -35.31 4.57
N GLY A 486 -0.07 -34.65 5.47
CA GLY A 486 0.33 -34.39 6.85
C GLY A 486 1.04 -33.04 7.08
N CYS A 487 1.79 -32.94 8.17
CA CYS A 487 2.41 -31.69 8.66
C CYS A 487 3.92 -31.63 8.37
N PHE A 488 4.34 -30.61 7.63
CA PHE A 488 5.70 -30.40 7.16
C PHE A 488 6.28 -29.10 7.74
N LEU A 489 7.52 -29.16 8.23
CA LEU A 489 8.25 -27.99 8.73
C LEU A 489 8.49 -26.93 7.65
N ALA A 490 8.54 -27.36 6.38
CA ALA A 490 8.69 -26.48 5.23
C ALA A 490 7.60 -25.40 5.16
N ASP A 491 6.40 -25.67 5.71
CA ASP A 491 5.36 -24.66 5.89
C ASP A 491 4.41 -25.05 7.04
N VAL A 492 4.84 -24.75 8.27
CA VAL A 492 4.10 -25.10 9.49
C VAL A 492 2.70 -24.49 9.47
N GLY A 493 2.56 -23.22 9.07
CA GLY A 493 1.28 -22.53 9.07
C GLY A 493 0.25 -23.08 8.08
N ARG A 494 0.68 -23.67 6.96
CA ARG A 494 -0.24 -24.25 5.97
C ARG A 494 -0.51 -25.74 6.15
N THR A 495 0.36 -26.46 6.86
CA THR A 495 0.33 -27.93 6.87
C THR A 495 0.13 -28.54 8.26
N CYS A 496 0.22 -27.77 9.34
CA CYS A 496 0.16 -28.31 10.70
C CYS A 496 -1.09 -27.86 11.45
N ASP A 497 -1.70 -28.79 12.20
CA ASP A 497 -2.82 -28.46 13.10
C ASP A 497 -2.33 -27.82 14.41
N GLY A 498 -3.26 -27.31 15.22
CA GLY A 498 -2.94 -26.64 16.48
C GLY A 498 -2.18 -27.52 17.48
N GLY A 499 -2.48 -28.83 17.54
CA GLY A 499 -1.80 -29.76 18.45
C GLY A 499 -0.36 -30.07 18.01
N GLN A 500 -0.13 -30.15 16.70
CA GLN A 500 1.20 -30.30 16.11
C GLN A 500 2.03 -29.04 16.29
N ILE A 501 1.44 -27.84 16.09
CA ILE A 501 2.09 -26.55 16.34
C ILE A 501 2.48 -26.42 17.82
N GLU A 502 1.59 -26.76 18.74
CA GLU A 502 1.87 -26.72 20.19
C GLU A 502 3.00 -27.70 20.56
N ALA A 503 3.04 -28.89 19.96
CA ALA A 503 4.10 -29.85 20.19
C ALA A 503 5.47 -29.35 19.68
N LEU A 504 5.49 -28.65 18.53
CA LEU A 504 6.71 -28.01 18.00
C LEU A 504 7.19 -26.90 18.92
N GLN A 505 6.29 -26.01 19.37
CA GLN A 505 6.62 -24.90 20.28
C GLN A 505 7.19 -25.39 21.62
N ASN A 506 6.67 -26.50 22.14
CA ASN A 506 7.10 -27.08 23.41
C ASN A 506 8.32 -28.01 23.28
N GLY A 507 8.89 -28.19 22.09
CA GLY A 507 9.99 -29.13 21.84
C GLY A 507 9.64 -30.60 22.08
N LYS A 508 8.35 -30.94 22.03
CA LYS A 508 7.81 -32.29 22.25
C LYS A 508 7.50 -33.04 20.95
N ALA A 509 7.46 -32.33 19.82
CA ALA A 509 7.22 -32.93 18.53
C ALA A 509 8.39 -33.82 18.10
N LYS A 510 8.08 -35.02 17.62
CA LYS A 510 9.02 -35.88 16.91
C LYS A 510 8.95 -35.54 15.43
N VAL A 511 10.06 -35.08 14.89
CA VAL A 511 10.21 -34.75 13.47
C VAL A 511 11.12 -35.78 12.83
N VAL A 512 10.69 -36.33 11.70
CA VAL A 512 11.46 -37.24 10.85
C VAL A 512 11.43 -36.67 9.45
N ASP A 513 12.61 -36.45 8.85
CA ASP A 513 12.76 -35.97 7.46
C ASP A 513 11.94 -34.70 7.15
N GLY A 514 11.90 -33.77 8.10
CA GLY A 514 11.16 -32.50 7.98
C GLY A 514 9.64 -32.62 8.18
N LYS A 515 9.12 -33.78 8.55
CA LYS A 515 7.71 -34.06 8.82
C LYS A 515 7.45 -34.33 10.30
N VAL A 516 6.38 -33.77 10.85
CA VAL A 516 5.93 -34.08 12.23
C VAL A 516 5.22 -35.43 12.22
N VAL A 517 5.80 -36.43 12.90
CA VAL A 517 5.24 -37.78 12.99
C VAL A 517 4.53 -38.02 14.33
N GLU A 518 4.95 -37.33 15.40
CA GLU A 518 4.28 -37.37 16.71
C GLU A 518 4.22 -35.94 17.30
N PRO A 519 3.05 -35.43 17.73
CA PRO A 519 1.75 -36.09 17.68
C PRO A 519 1.24 -36.23 16.23
N GLY A 520 0.49 -37.30 15.98
CA GLY A 520 -0.31 -37.40 14.77
C GLY A 520 -1.42 -36.36 14.76
N ARG A 521 -1.97 -36.09 13.57
CA ARG A 521 -3.03 -35.10 13.38
C ARG A 521 -4.27 -35.41 14.23
N GLN A 522 -4.76 -34.41 14.97
CA GLN A 522 -5.94 -34.56 15.81
C GLN A 522 -7.19 -34.69 14.93
N GLY A 523 -7.78 -35.89 14.89
CA GLY A 523 -8.94 -36.21 14.03
C GLY A 523 -8.80 -37.50 13.24
N ALA A 524 -7.58 -38.05 13.13
CA ALA A 524 -7.35 -39.36 12.51
C ALA A 524 -7.70 -40.52 13.47
N LYS A 525 -8.96 -40.62 13.93
CA LYS A 525 -9.50 -41.92 14.32
C LYS A 525 -10.05 -42.57 13.06
N GLY A 526 -9.18 -43.34 12.41
CA GLY A 526 -9.60 -44.33 11.44
C GLY A 526 -10.68 -45.22 12.04
N GLN A 527 -11.69 -45.52 11.23
CA GLN A 527 -12.59 -46.64 11.43
C GLN A 527 -11.79 -47.94 11.36
N ASP A 528 -11.11 -48.31 12.45
CA ASP A 528 -10.66 -49.67 12.66
C ASP A 528 -11.59 -50.33 13.67
N GLY A 529 -12.36 -51.29 13.16
CA GLY A 529 -13.32 -52.05 13.95
C GLY A 529 -12.64 -52.94 14.98
N GLN A 530 -13.09 -52.87 16.22
CA GLN A 530 -13.15 -54.01 17.13
C GLN A 530 -14.24 -53.76 18.17
N GLY A 531 -15.22 -54.67 18.20
CA GLY A 531 -16.31 -54.67 19.17
C GLY A 531 -15.82 -55.03 20.58
N GLY A 532 -16.54 -54.51 21.58
CA GLY A 532 -16.33 -54.84 22.98
C GLY A 532 -17.34 -54.12 23.85
N ASP A 533 -18.39 -54.85 24.23
CA ASP A 533 -19.42 -54.46 25.18
C ASP A 533 -18.88 -53.99 26.54
N GLY A 534 -19.59 -53.06 27.17
CA GLY A 534 -19.91 -53.22 28.59
C GLY A 534 -19.57 -52.08 29.56
N LYS A 535 -20.64 -51.37 29.95
CA LYS A 535 -20.97 -50.90 31.31
C LYS A 535 -20.24 -49.68 31.90
N GLY A 536 -20.92 -48.53 31.81
CA GLY A 536 -21.76 -48.01 32.91
C GLY A 536 -21.04 -47.52 34.20
N GLY A 537 -21.15 -46.22 34.45
CA GLY A 537 -20.91 -45.58 35.74
C GLY A 537 -21.00 -44.06 35.64
N GLU A 538 -22.13 -43.51 36.09
CA GLU A 538 -22.55 -42.11 36.03
C GLU A 538 -21.69 -41.17 36.91
N GLU A 539 -21.47 -39.94 36.46
CA GLU A 539 -21.75 -38.76 37.29
C GLU A 539 -22.07 -37.54 36.41
N LYS A 540 -23.19 -36.89 36.72
CA LYS A 540 -23.75 -35.71 36.05
C LYS A 540 -23.22 -34.45 36.74
N GLU A 541 -22.75 -33.46 35.98
CA GLU A 541 -23.18 -32.08 36.26
C GLU A 541 -23.12 -31.14 35.03
N GLN A 542 -24.28 -30.51 34.84
CA GLN A 542 -24.74 -29.44 33.97
C GLN A 542 -23.70 -28.53 33.28
N VAL A 543 -23.79 -28.44 31.94
CA VAL A 543 -23.50 -27.19 31.21
C VAL A 543 -24.81 -26.69 30.61
N LYS A 544 -25.25 -25.54 31.12
CA LYS A 544 -26.40 -24.78 30.64
C LYS A 544 -26.13 -24.24 29.25
N THR A 545 -27.08 -24.47 28.37
CA THR A 545 -27.32 -23.70 27.15
C THR A 545 -27.71 -22.27 27.50
N GLY A 546 -27.20 -21.29 26.75
CA GLY A 546 -27.69 -19.91 26.77
C GLY A 546 -26.58 -18.86 26.90
N GLY A 547 -26.17 -18.29 25.78
CA GLY A 547 -25.21 -17.18 25.72
C GLY A 547 -25.13 -16.59 24.32
N SER A 548 -26.24 -16.01 23.87
CA SER A 548 -26.37 -15.21 22.64
C SER A 548 -25.34 -14.08 22.61
N VAL A 549 -24.36 -14.15 21.71
CA VAL A 549 -23.56 -12.97 21.35
C VAL A 549 -24.30 -12.20 20.26
N LYS A 550 -25.11 -11.23 20.70
CA LYS A 550 -25.67 -10.15 19.88
C LYS A 550 -24.81 -8.90 20.09
N GLY A 551 -24.55 -8.18 19.00
CA GLY A 551 -24.12 -6.77 18.97
C GLY A 551 -22.64 -6.59 18.61
N SER A 552 -22.24 -5.78 17.62
CA SER A 552 -23.04 -4.86 16.81
C SER A 552 -22.34 -4.60 15.47
N VAL A 553 -23.07 -4.88 14.40
CA VAL A 553 -22.92 -4.30 13.07
C VAL A 553 -23.69 -2.98 13.09
N THR A 554 -23.05 -1.85 12.82
CA THR A 554 -23.72 -0.63 12.39
C THR A 554 -22.70 0.37 11.86
N MET A 555 -22.76 0.68 10.56
CA MET A 555 -22.85 2.03 9.97
C MET A 555 -22.54 1.95 8.46
N ALA A 556 -23.58 1.74 7.65
CA ALA A 556 -23.61 2.14 6.24
C ALA A 556 -25.07 2.31 5.81
N ALA A 557 -25.56 3.55 5.85
CA ALA A 557 -26.64 4.04 4.97
C ALA A 557 -26.84 5.54 5.19
N ALA A 558 -26.61 6.36 4.15
CA ALA A 558 -27.56 7.40 3.76
C ALA A 558 -27.28 7.96 2.35
N VAL A 559 -28.37 8.01 1.58
CA VAL A 559 -28.70 8.86 0.42
C VAL A 559 -28.54 8.25 -1.00
N VAL A 560 -29.67 7.74 -1.48
CA VAL A 560 -30.07 7.59 -2.90
C VAL A 560 -31.11 8.67 -3.22
N SER A 561 -30.95 9.36 -4.36
CA SER A 561 -31.99 9.87 -5.28
C SER A 561 -31.25 10.57 -6.43
N MET A 562 -31.57 10.52 -7.74
CA MET A 562 -32.85 10.33 -8.42
C MET A 562 -32.60 10.10 -9.94
N ASP A 563 -33.53 9.38 -10.56
CA ASP A 563 -33.98 9.38 -11.96
C ASP A 563 -33.19 8.77 -13.13
N THR A 564 -33.70 7.58 -13.50
CA THR A 564 -33.67 6.92 -14.80
C THR A 564 -34.50 7.66 -15.87
N ALA A 565 -33.96 7.80 -17.08
CA ALA A 565 -34.74 7.98 -18.31
C ALA A 565 -34.15 7.14 -19.46
N GLN A 566 -35.00 6.31 -20.07
CA GLN A 566 -34.70 5.42 -21.20
C GLN A 566 -34.85 6.11 -22.57
N MET A 567 -34.30 5.43 -23.60
CA MET A 567 -34.63 5.41 -25.05
C MET A 567 -33.63 6.12 -26.00
N PRO A 568 -33.58 5.77 -27.32
CA PRO A 568 -33.44 4.45 -27.96
C PRO A 568 -32.32 4.41 -29.05
N MET A 569 -31.92 3.22 -29.51
CA MET A 569 -31.00 3.02 -30.66
C MET A 569 -31.57 3.54 -31.99
N LYS A 570 -30.73 4.17 -32.84
CA LYS A 570 -30.82 4.06 -34.32
C LYS A 570 -29.56 4.48 -35.10
N MET A 571 -29.08 3.53 -35.89
CA MET A 571 -28.38 3.54 -37.19
C MET A 571 -27.25 4.53 -37.55
N VAL A 572 -26.13 3.95 -37.98
CA VAL A 572 -24.90 4.54 -38.54
C VAL A 572 -25.02 4.80 -40.06
N PRO A 573 -24.45 5.92 -40.58
CA PRO A 573 -23.96 6.01 -41.97
C PRO A 573 -22.42 6.22 -42.06
N PRO A 574 -21.80 6.07 -43.25
CA PRO A 574 -20.49 5.45 -43.42
C PRO A 574 -19.26 6.33 -43.13
N ARG A 575 -18.18 5.65 -42.71
CA ARG A 575 -16.84 6.20 -42.42
C ARG A 575 -16.24 6.93 -43.63
N SER A 576 -15.85 8.20 -43.45
CA SER A 576 -14.85 8.85 -44.31
C SER A 576 -13.44 8.70 -43.72
N THR A 577 -12.47 8.46 -44.58
CA THR A 577 -11.08 8.13 -44.26
C THR A 577 -10.35 9.26 -43.54
N ARG A 578 -9.74 8.96 -42.38
CA ARG A 578 -8.96 9.91 -41.59
C ARG A 578 -7.71 10.34 -42.37
N SER A 579 -7.53 11.63 -42.65
CA SER A 579 -6.24 12.16 -43.11
C SER A 579 -5.22 12.04 -41.97
N LYS A 580 -4.21 11.18 -42.13
CA LYS A 580 -3.12 10.99 -41.15
C LYS A 580 -2.21 12.22 -41.04
N ARG A 581 -2.22 13.13 -42.02
CA ARG A 581 -1.29 14.27 -42.14
C ARG A 581 -1.96 15.66 -42.03
N GLY A 582 -3.27 15.71 -41.85
CA GLY A 582 -4.02 16.97 -41.73
C GLY A 582 -3.72 17.76 -40.45
N CYS A 583 -3.99 19.07 -40.48
CA CYS A 583 -3.84 19.94 -39.31
C CYS A 583 -4.75 19.49 -38.16
N ILE A 584 -4.34 19.81 -36.93
CA ILE A 584 -5.00 19.36 -35.70
C ILE A 584 -6.48 19.79 -35.70
N THR A 585 -6.79 21.03 -36.06
CA THR A 585 -8.16 21.54 -36.15
C THR A 585 -9.03 20.77 -37.15
N CYS A 586 -8.51 20.40 -38.31
CA CYS A 586 -9.25 19.59 -39.29
C CYS A 586 -9.44 18.14 -38.84
N ARG A 587 -8.46 17.57 -38.11
CA ARG A 587 -8.55 16.22 -37.54
C ARG A 587 -9.60 16.15 -36.43
N ILE A 588 -9.63 17.12 -35.52
CA ILE A 588 -10.66 17.25 -34.47
C ILE A 588 -12.04 17.33 -35.12
N ARG A 589 -12.18 18.17 -36.15
CA ARG A 589 -13.44 18.35 -36.88
C ARG A 589 -13.81 17.18 -37.80
N ARG A 590 -12.96 16.15 -37.89
CA ARG A 590 -13.12 14.98 -38.78
C ARG A 590 -13.39 15.36 -40.24
N VAL A 591 -12.71 16.42 -40.73
CA VAL A 591 -12.79 16.87 -42.13
C VAL A 591 -11.43 16.74 -42.82
N LYS A 592 -11.42 16.41 -44.12
CA LYS A 592 -10.17 16.31 -44.91
C LYS A 592 -9.42 17.65 -44.93
N CYS A 593 -8.16 17.64 -44.54
CA CYS A 593 -7.28 18.81 -44.58
C CYS A 593 -6.60 18.90 -45.95
N ASP A 594 -6.38 20.11 -46.44
CA ASP A 594 -5.62 20.40 -47.66
C ASP A 594 -4.10 20.51 -47.41
N GLU A 595 -3.66 20.38 -46.15
CA GLU A 595 -2.25 20.24 -45.73
C GLU A 595 -1.33 21.43 -46.04
N THR A 596 -1.91 22.57 -46.44
CA THR A 596 -1.20 23.85 -46.64
C THR A 596 -0.65 24.41 -45.33
N ARG A 597 0.61 24.86 -45.34
CA ARG A 597 1.34 25.38 -44.17
C ARG A 597 1.58 26.89 -44.32
N PRO A 598 1.56 27.69 -43.24
CA PRO A 598 1.44 27.30 -41.83
C PRO A 598 0.00 27.04 -41.35
N GLN A 599 -1.02 27.51 -42.08
CA GLN A 599 -2.43 27.30 -41.77
C GLN A 599 -3.15 26.72 -42.99
N CYS A 600 -4.07 25.78 -42.76
CA CYS A 600 -4.78 25.15 -43.86
C CYS A 600 -5.89 26.06 -44.41
N THR A 601 -6.09 26.08 -45.73
CA THR A 601 -7.06 26.96 -46.39
C THR A 601 -8.48 26.71 -45.87
N ARG A 602 -8.77 25.47 -45.45
CA ARG A 602 -10.07 25.06 -44.93
C ARG A 602 -10.38 25.65 -43.54
N CYS A 603 -9.37 25.86 -42.71
CA CYS A 603 -9.52 26.56 -41.42
C CYS A 603 -9.67 28.06 -41.66
N THR A 604 -8.84 28.65 -42.53
CA THR A 604 -8.88 30.08 -42.84
C THR A 604 -10.21 30.51 -43.46
N LYS A 605 -10.73 29.78 -44.45
CA LYS A 605 -12.06 30.08 -45.05
C LYS A 605 -13.22 29.86 -44.09
N ALA A 606 -13.06 28.98 -43.11
CA ALA A 606 -14.07 28.75 -42.08
C ALA A 606 -14.01 29.76 -40.93
N GLY A 607 -13.13 30.77 -41.01
CA GLY A 607 -12.93 31.78 -39.97
C GLY A 607 -12.39 31.21 -38.65
N ARG A 608 -11.69 30.08 -38.69
CA ARG A 608 -11.18 29.38 -37.49
C ARG A 608 -9.66 29.39 -37.45
N THR A 609 -9.11 29.55 -36.25
CA THR A 609 -7.68 29.39 -35.99
C THR A 609 -7.25 27.96 -36.35
N CYS A 610 -6.17 27.85 -37.13
CA CYS A 610 -5.59 26.56 -37.50
C CYS A 610 -4.46 26.23 -36.52
N ASP A 611 -4.67 25.21 -35.68
CA ASP A 611 -3.74 24.78 -34.62
C ASP A 611 -2.48 24.07 -35.14
N GLY A 612 -2.15 24.28 -36.42
CA GLY A 612 -0.97 23.72 -37.07
C GLY A 612 -1.00 22.20 -37.27
N TYR A 613 0.17 21.64 -37.56
CA TYR A 613 0.39 20.22 -37.86
C TYR A 613 1.24 19.61 -36.74
N ALA A 614 0.91 18.40 -36.29
CA ALA A 614 1.71 17.70 -35.29
C ALA A 614 3.16 17.55 -35.78
N ALA A 615 4.13 17.92 -34.93
CA ALA A 615 5.54 17.89 -35.26
C ALA A 615 5.99 16.44 -35.56
N THR A 616 6.67 16.27 -36.69
CA THR A 616 7.26 14.99 -37.11
C THR A 616 8.54 14.78 -36.31
N SER A 617 8.70 13.62 -35.68
CA SER A 617 9.86 13.27 -34.84
C SER A 617 11.18 13.47 -35.60
N SER A 618 11.96 14.47 -35.23
CA SER A 618 13.35 14.63 -35.66
C SER A 618 14.26 13.90 -34.67
N GLN A 619 15.00 12.91 -35.16
CA GLN A 619 16.09 12.24 -34.43
C GLN A 619 17.13 13.29 -34.02
N LEU A 620 17.49 13.33 -32.73
CA LEU A 620 18.59 14.15 -32.23
C LEU A 620 19.92 13.55 -32.67
N SER A 621 20.85 14.39 -33.11
CA SER A 621 22.18 13.99 -33.54
C SER A 621 23.07 13.58 -32.37
N GLY A 622 24.10 12.75 -32.61
CA GLY A 622 25.02 12.28 -31.56
C GLY A 622 25.75 13.39 -30.78
N ARG A 623 25.81 14.62 -31.33
CA ARG A 623 26.34 15.81 -30.63
C ARG A 623 25.32 16.43 -29.68
N GLU A 624 24.04 16.36 -30.02
CA GLU A 624 22.94 16.74 -29.13
C GLU A 624 22.72 15.66 -28.07
N LEU A 625 22.95 14.38 -28.39
CA LEU A 625 22.98 13.30 -27.41
C LEU A 625 24.15 13.45 -26.42
N ALA A 626 25.34 13.84 -26.89
CA ALA A 626 26.48 14.12 -26.02
C ALA A 626 26.25 15.37 -25.15
N THR A 627 25.51 16.36 -25.66
CA THR A 627 25.11 17.55 -24.88
C THR A 627 24.03 17.18 -23.87
N ALA A 628 23.03 16.37 -24.24
CA ALA A 628 22.01 15.84 -23.35
C ALA A 628 22.59 14.89 -22.30
N VAL A 629 23.63 14.11 -22.63
CA VAL A 629 24.39 13.28 -21.67
C VAL A 629 25.22 14.15 -20.74
N LYS A 630 25.77 15.29 -21.20
CA LYS A 630 26.37 16.31 -20.32
C LYS A 630 25.33 17.01 -19.44
N THR A 631 24.09 17.18 -19.92
CA THR A 631 22.97 17.69 -19.11
C THR A 631 22.40 16.63 -18.16
N LEU A 632 22.53 15.34 -18.50
CA LEU A 632 22.20 14.19 -17.64
C LEU A 632 23.32 13.82 -16.66
N GLN A 633 24.53 14.37 -16.85
CA GLN A 633 25.61 14.39 -15.85
C GLN A 633 25.37 15.43 -14.74
N VAL A 634 24.20 16.07 -14.68
CA VAL A 634 23.73 16.83 -13.51
C VAL A 634 23.23 15.85 -12.44
N VAL A 635 24.08 14.89 -12.11
CA VAL A 635 24.07 14.14 -10.86
C VAL A 635 24.86 15.05 -9.92
N GLY A 636 24.15 16.04 -9.36
CA GLY A 636 24.72 17.13 -8.56
C GLY A 636 25.50 16.61 -7.35
N PRO A 637 26.14 17.50 -6.55
CA PRO A 637 26.93 17.13 -5.37
C PRO A 637 26.20 16.17 -4.41
N ALA A 638 24.87 16.26 -4.33
CA ALA A 638 24.01 15.35 -3.58
C ALA A 638 24.19 13.88 -4.00
N ALA A 639 24.41 13.59 -5.27
CA ALA A 639 24.55 12.22 -5.73
C ALA A 639 25.96 11.62 -5.61
N ARG A 640 26.96 12.45 -5.30
CA ARG A 640 28.25 12.00 -4.76
C ARG A 640 28.11 11.52 -3.31
N VAL A 641 27.30 12.23 -2.51
CA VAL A 641 26.93 11.82 -1.15
C VAL A 641 25.97 10.61 -1.17
N LEU A 642 25.00 10.59 -2.10
CA LEU A 642 24.11 9.44 -2.28
C LEU A 642 24.86 8.21 -2.80
N GLY A 643 25.94 8.39 -3.58
CA GLY A 643 26.81 7.31 -4.05
C GLY A 643 27.60 6.61 -2.94
N GLU A 644 27.88 7.29 -1.83
CA GLU A 644 28.42 6.69 -0.60
C GLU A 644 27.31 6.18 0.34
N ALA A 645 26.07 6.69 0.22
CA ALA A 645 24.94 6.40 1.10
C ALA A 645 23.99 5.27 0.61
N VAL A 646 24.32 4.54 -0.45
CA VAL A 646 23.46 3.53 -1.12
C VAL A 646 23.07 2.31 -0.24
N LEU A 647 23.61 2.18 0.98
CA LEU A 647 23.26 1.10 1.93
C LEU A 647 23.15 1.59 3.39
N THR A 648 22.84 2.88 3.61
CA THR A 648 22.85 3.48 4.96
C THR A 648 21.45 3.72 5.52
N GLU A 649 21.34 3.69 6.85
CA GLU A 649 20.10 4.03 7.57
C GLU A 649 19.58 5.44 7.24
N ASP A 650 20.47 6.35 6.83
CA ASP A 650 20.12 7.68 6.34
C ASP A 650 19.22 7.63 5.08
N SER A 651 19.49 6.70 4.14
CA SER A 651 18.66 6.55 2.94
C SER A 651 17.26 6.03 3.27
N ALA A 652 17.14 5.12 4.24
CA ALA A 652 15.85 4.64 4.72
C ALA A 652 15.06 5.77 5.42
N CYS A 653 15.73 6.62 6.19
CA CYS A 653 15.10 7.80 6.79
C CYS A 653 14.67 8.83 5.73
N PHE A 654 15.45 9.05 4.67
CA PHE A 654 15.01 9.90 3.54
C PHE A 654 13.80 9.33 2.80
N ASP A 655 13.78 8.01 2.54
CA ASP A 655 12.63 7.35 1.93
C ASP A 655 11.38 7.45 2.82
N PHE A 656 11.54 7.32 4.14
CA PHE A 656 10.46 7.50 5.12
C PHE A 656 9.96 8.96 5.18
N PHE A 657 10.87 9.93 5.04
CA PHE A 657 10.50 11.33 4.85
C PHE A 657 9.63 11.51 3.60
N ARG A 658 10.08 10.98 2.44
CA ARG A 658 9.38 11.11 1.15
C ARG A 658 8.02 10.41 1.13
N MET A 659 7.93 9.19 1.63
CA MET A 659 6.75 8.34 1.47
C MET A 659 5.70 8.53 2.56
N CYS A 660 6.14 8.82 3.79
CA CYS A 660 5.25 8.89 4.96
C CYS A 660 5.09 10.33 5.45
N THR A 661 6.21 11.01 5.75
CA THR A 661 6.17 12.35 6.37
C THR A 661 5.54 13.39 5.45
N VAL A 662 5.96 13.43 4.18
CA VAL A 662 5.43 14.36 3.17
C VAL A 662 3.95 14.10 2.89
N ALA A 663 3.55 12.83 2.79
CA ALA A 663 2.16 12.44 2.54
C ALA A 663 1.23 12.90 3.66
N MET A 664 1.63 12.69 4.93
CA MET A 664 0.83 13.09 6.10
C MET A 664 0.82 14.59 6.35
N THR A 665 1.94 15.28 6.11
CA THR A 665 2.02 16.74 6.26
C THR A 665 1.12 17.47 5.25
N SER A 666 0.87 16.87 4.09
CA SER A 666 0.11 17.50 3.00
C SER A 666 -1.40 17.22 3.00
N THR A 667 -1.95 16.57 4.04
CA THR A 667 -3.36 16.14 4.04
C THR A 667 -4.36 17.26 4.35
N ALA A 668 -4.06 18.09 5.36
CA ALA A 668 -4.95 19.17 5.80
C ALA A 668 -4.72 20.44 4.96
N PHE A 669 -3.46 20.69 4.63
CA PHE A 669 -3.06 21.82 3.80
C PHE A 669 -2.07 21.35 2.73
N PRO A 670 -2.54 21.06 1.51
CA PRO A 670 -1.66 20.71 0.40
C PRO A 670 -0.62 21.81 0.19
N ALA A 671 0.65 21.46 0.35
CA ALA A 671 1.77 22.37 0.17
C ALA A 671 2.70 21.79 -0.91
N PRO A 672 2.72 22.38 -2.12
CA PRO A 672 3.69 21.99 -3.16
C PRO A 672 5.14 22.09 -2.68
N PHE A 673 5.40 22.85 -1.62
CA PHE A 673 6.67 22.90 -0.93
C PHE A 673 7.14 21.49 -0.51
N TRP A 674 6.38 20.77 0.33
CA TRP A 674 6.78 19.45 0.85
C TRP A 674 6.73 18.35 -0.21
N SER A 675 5.68 18.32 -1.03
CA SER A 675 5.45 17.24 -2.01
C SER A 675 6.28 17.35 -3.28
N ARG A 676 6.88 18.52 -3.54
CA ARG A 676 7.64 18.78 -4.77
C ARG A 676 8.94 19.54 -4.53
N HIS A 677 8.90 20.75 -3.99
CA HIS A 677 10.08 21.63 -3.96
C HIS A 677 11.19 21.08 -3.07
N VAL A 678 10.87 20.65 -1.84
CA VAL A 678 11.84 20.05 -0.92
C VAL A 678 12.52 18.84 -1.54
N LEU A 679 11.75 17.96 -2.18
CA LEU A 679 12.28 16.74 -2.80
C LEU A 679 13.18 17.07 -4.00
N GLN A 680 12.77 18.03 -4.83
CA GLN A 680 13.57 18.49 -5.97
C GLN A 680 14.91 19.09 -5.53
N VAL A 681 14.89 19.96 -4.51
CA VAL A 681 16.11 20.59 -4.01
C VAL A 681 16.98 19.58 -3.25
N ALA A 682 16.39 18.63 -2.52
CA ALA A 682 17.14 17.55 -1.85
C ALA A 682 17.91 16.67 -2.85
N HIS A 683 17.45 16.55 -4.10
CA HIS A 683 18.17 15.80 -5.14
C HIS A 683 19.41 16.52 -5.67
N SER A 684 19.50 17.85 -5.56
CA SER A 684 20.63 18.63 -6.05
C SER A 684 21.54 19.13 -4.92
N GLU A 685 20.97 19.40 -3.74
CA GLU A 685 21.64 20.05 -2.60
C GLU A 685 21.78 19.09 -1.40
N PRO A 686 23.00 18.61 -1.09
CA PRO A 686 23.19 17.63 -0.02
C PRO A 686 22.85 18.16 1.39
N ALA A 687 22.91 19.47 1.61
CA ALA A 687 22.47 20.07 2.87
C ALA A 687 20.96 19.87 3.11
N VAL A 688 20.16 20.03 2.05
CA VAL A 688 18.70 19.86 2.08
C VAL A 688 18.34 18.39 2.24
N TRP A 689 19.09 17.50 1.59
CA TRP A 689 18.95 16.06 1.78
C TRP A 689 19.19 15.64 3.23
N LYS A 690 20.29 16.09 3.86
CA LYS A 690 20.56 15.80 5.28
C LYS A 690 19.48 16.33 6.22
N ALA A 691 18.96 17.53 5.95
CA ALA A 691 17.84 18.07 6.73
C ALA A 691 16.58 17.18 6.60
N ALA A 692 16.28 16.70 5.39
CA ALA A 692 15.16 15.78 5.15
C ALA A 692 15.35 14.41 5.83
N VAL A 693 16.57 13.86 5.81
CA VAL A 693 16.93 12.64 6.54
C VAL A 693 16.69 12.82 8.05
N ALA A 694 17.09 13.96 8.62
CA ALA A 694 16.90 14.25 10.05
C ALA A 694 15.41 14.20 10.43
N VAL A 695 14.54 14.81 9.62
CA VAL A 695 13.08 14.76 9.84
C VAL A 695 12.56 13.33 9.71
N GLY A 696 13.02 12.58 8.71
CA GLY A 696 12.65 11.17 8.54
C GLY A 696 13.03 10.28 9.72
N ALA A 697 14.23 10.48 10.28
CA ALA A 697 14.68 9.78 11.49
C ALA A 697 13.83 10.14 12.72
N LEU A 698 13.47 11.42 12.89
CA LEU A 698 12.60 11.86 13.97
C LEU A 698 11.17 11.30 13.85
N HIS A 699 10.67 11.11 12.63
CA HIS A 699 9.38 10.44 12.42
C HIS A 699 9.45 8.96 12.83
N ARG A 700 10.48 8.23 12.40
CA ARG A 700 10.67 6.81 12.77
C ARG A 700 10.81 6.64 14.29
N ARG A 701 11.51 7.55 14.96
CA ARG A 701 11.60 7.61 16.44
C ARG A 701 10.20 7.69 17.06
N TRP A 702 9.34 8.56 16.56
CA TRP A 702 7.99 8.73 17.10
C TRP A 702 7.14 7.46 16.93
N GLU A 703 7.18 6.82 15.76
CA GLU A 703 6.48 5.56 15.51
C GLU A 703 6.92 4.45 16.50
N SER A 704 8.23 4.33 16.73
CA SER A 704 8.79 3.33 17.64
C SER A 704 8.30 3.50 19.09
N ARG A 705 8.16 4.74 19.56
CA ARG A 705 7.65 5.07 20.91
C ARG A 705 6.16 4.80 21.05
N SER A 706 5.38 5.07 19.99
CA SER A 706 3.93 4.85 20.00
C SER A 706 3.55 3.37 19.99
N LYS A 707 4.35 2.49 19.35
CA LYS A 707 4.19 1.02 19.41
C LYS A 707 4.42 0.44 20.81
N ILE A 708 5.29 1.06 21.62
CA ILE A 708 5.59 0.60 22.99
C ILE A 708 4.42 0.87 23.95
N ARG A 709 3.65 1.94 23.76
CA ARG A 709 2.52 2.31 24.65
C ARG A 709 1.27 1.44 24.48
N LEU A 710 1.17 0.64 23.42
CA LEU A 710 0.01 -0.23 23.13
C LEU A 710 0.15 -1.67 23.69
N ARG A 711 1.24 -1.99 24.40
CA ARG A 711 1.44 -3.31 25.06
C ARG A 711 1.62 -3.12 26.58
N PRO A 712 0.83 -3.79 27.45
CA PRO A 712 1.21 -3.92 28.85
C PRO A 712 2.41 -4.88 28.95
N ARG A 713 3.56 -4.40 29.44
CA ARG A 713 4.74 -5.25 29.67
C ARG A 713 4.64 -5.97 31.03
N PRO A 714 5.03 -7.26 31.12
CA PRO A 714 5.39 -7.87 32.39
C PRO A 714 6.63 -7.19 32.97
N ILE A 715 6.58 -6.92 34.28
CA ILE A 715 7.70 -6.42 35.08
C ILE A 715 8.76 -7.54 35.11
N ASN A 716 9.77 -7.45 34.24
CA ASN A 716 11.08 -8.15 34.25
C ASN A 716 11.45 -8.69 32.85
N SER A 717 12.00 -7.82 32.01
CA SER A 717 12.98 -8.21 30.98
C SER A 717 13.89 -7.01 30.70
N GLY A 718 15.19 -7.28 30.63
CA GLY A 718 16.26 -6.29 30.57
C GLY A 718 16.16 -5.32 29.39
N ALA A 719 16.81 -4.17 29.55
CA ALA A 719 16.82 -3.05 28.63
C ALA A 719 17.22 -3.45 27.20
N SER A 720 16.24 -3.48 26.29
CA SER A 720 16.44 -3.44 24.84
C SER A 720 16.63 -1.99 24.40
N THR A 721 17.85 -1.61 24.06
CA THR A 721 18.29 -0.33 23.49
C THR A 721 17.76 -0.16 22.06
N MET A 722 16.72 0.65 21.84
CA MET A 722 16.21 0.99 20.49
C MET A 722 15.63 2.43 20.29
N PRO A 723 15.25 3.22 21.32
CA PRO A 723 14.76 4.60 21.09
C PRO A 723 15.84 5.70 20.92
N GLU A 724 17.08 5.46 21.37
CA GLU A 724 18.12 6.50 21.43
C GLU A 724 18.88 6.68 20.10
N ASP A 725 19.05 5.63 19.29
CA ASP A 725 19.84 5.68 18.05
C ASP A 725 19.27 6.64 17.00
N PHE A 726 17.95 6.66 16.78
CA PHE A 726 17.33 7.59 15.84
C PHE A 726 17.44 9.06 16.26
N THR A 727 17.55 9.32 17.56
CA THR A 727 17.73 10.69 18.07
C THR A 727 19.13 11.19 17.75
N ASN A 728 20.14 10.37 18.03
CA ASN A 728 21.53 10.69 17.72
C ASN A 728 21.76 10.85 16.22
N GLN A 729 21.19 9.95 15.42
CA GLN A 729 21.24 10.02 13.96
C GLN A 729 20.57 11.30 13.44
N ALA A 730 19.35 11.61 13.91
CA ALA A 730 18.65 12.83 13.50
C ALA A 730 19.47 14.08 13.81
N MET A 731 20.03 14.17 15.01
CA MET A 731 20.83 15.33 15.43
C MET A 731 22.14 15.43 14.65
N GLN A 732 22.80 14.30 14.35
CA GLN A 732 23.99 14.29 13.51
C GLN A 732 23.70 14.84 12.11
N GLN A 733 22.59 14.43 11.49
CA GLN A 733 22.20 14.92 10.17
C GLN A 733 21.76 16.39 10.22
N TYR A 734 21.05 16.81 11.26
CA TYR A 734 20.67 18.19 11.52
C TYR A 734 21.89 19.13 11.62
N TRP A 735 22.89 18.79 12.45
CA TRP A 735 24.11 19.59 12.57
C TRP A 735 24.95 19.57 11.29
N GLY A 736 24.99 18.43 10.60
CA GLY A 736 25.63 18.33 9.29
C GLY A 736 25.00 19.27 8.26
N ALA A 737 23.67 19.31 8.20
CA ALA A 737 22.91 20.20 7.34
C ALA A 737 23.20 21.69 7.65
N ILE A 738 23.25 22.08 8.94
CA ILE A 738 23.59 23.45 9.36
C ILE A 738 25.03 23.82 8.96
N SER A 739 25.99 22.90 9.16
CA SER A 739 27.38 23.16 8.78
C SER A 739 27.51 23.44 7.28
N MET A 740 26.76 22.70 6.45
CA MET A 740 26.76 22.86 4.99
C MET A 740 26.00 24.11 4.55
N ALA A 741 24.98 24.55 5.29
CA ALA A 741 24.23 25.76 4.98
C ALA A 741 25.12 27.02 4.91
N ARG A 742 26.22 27.06 5.68
CA ARG A 742 27.17 28.19 5.71
C ARG A 742 27.86 28.47 4.37
N THR A 743 27.94 27.47 3.50
CA THR A 743 28.60 27.59 2.18
C THR A 743 27.61 27.86 1.04
N ILE A 744 26.30 27.82 1.31
CA ILE A 744 25.26 28.01 0.30
C ILE A 744 25.04 29.50 0.07
N GLN A 745 25.08 29.93 -1.19
CA GLN A 745 24.85 31.33 -1.58
C GLN A 745 23.47 31.57 -2.19
N ASP A 746 22.76 30.53 -2.62
CA ASP A 746 21.41 30.66 -3.20
C ASP A 746 20.37 30.95 -2.11
N PRO A 747 19.72 32.13 -2.12
CA PRO A 747 18.69 32.48 -1.15
C PRO A 747 17.51 31.50 -1.13
N SER A 748 17.13 30.92 -2.27
CA SER A 748 16.01 29.99 -2.37
C SER A 748 16.30 28.67 -1.65
N VAL A 749 17.52 28.14 -1.80
CA VAL A 749 17.97 26.94 -1.08
C VAL A 749 18.05 27.20 0.42
N LEU A 750 18.55 28.38 0.84
CA LEU A 750 18.57 28.77 2.24
C LEU A 750 17.17 28.90 2.86
N MET A 751 16.17 29.34 2.09
CA MET A 751 14.77 29.36 2.55
C MET A 751 14.21 27.95 2.71
N VAL A 752 14.47 27.03 1.76
CA VAL A 752 14.07 25.61 1.87
C VAL A 752 14.70 24.97 3.11
N MET A 753 16.00 25.22 3.32
CA MET A 753 16.72 24.77 4.52
C MET A 753 16.10 25.31 5.80
N SER A 754 15.74 26.60 5.82
CA SER A 754 15.12 27.24 6.98
C SER A 754 13.83 26.54 7.40
N VAL A 755 12.99 26.13 6.44
CA VAL A 755 11.74 25.40 6.73
C VAL A 755 11.99 24.00 7.27
N ILE A 756 12.84 23.21 6.61
CA ILE A 756 13.07 21.81 6.99
C ILE A 756 13.83 21.74 8.32
N LEU A 757 14.81 22.62 8.54
CA LEU A 757 15.55 22.69 9.80
C LEU A 757 14.67 23.18 10.95
N ALA A 758 13.74 24.11 10.70
CA ALA A 758 12.73 24.48 11.70
C ALA A 758 11.84 23.29 12.08
N ALA A 759 11.36 22.54 11.08
CA ALA A 759 10.55 21.35 11.30
C ALA A 759 11.32 20.25 12.06
N ALA A 760 12.59 20.01 11.71
CA ALA A 760 13.46 19.07 12.42
C ALA A 760 13.72 19.49 13.86
N ALA A 761 14.05 20.76 14.09
CA ALA A 761 14.28 21.31 15.43
C ALA A 761 13.03 21.22 16.31
N ASN A 762 11.84 21.52 15.75
CA ASN A 762 10.56 21.35 16.43
C ASN A 762 10.35 19.91 16.91
N MET A 763 10.56 18.94 16.03
CA MET A 763 10.40 17.51 16.35
C MET A 763 11.46 16.99 17.32
N ALA A 764 12.65 17.59 17.33
CA ALA A 764 13.73 17.24 18.24
C ALA A 764 13.51 17.81 19.67
N GLY A 765 12.61 18.79 19.84
CA GLY A 765 12.45 19.53 21.09
C GLY A 765 13.37 20.75 21.22
N GLU A 766 14.04 21.14 20.13
CA GLU A 766 14.94 22.30 20.07
C GLU A 766 14.19 23.56 19.62
N TRP A 767 13.16 23.95 20.38
CA TRP A 767 12.20 24.97 19.98
C TRP A 767 12.83 26.36 19.72
N ALA A 768 13.81 26.77 20.53
CA ALA A 768 14.54 28.01 20.30
C ALA A 768 15.33 27.98 18.97
N ALA A 769 15.93 26.84 18.61
CA ALA A 769 16.63 26.71 17.34
C ALA A 769 15.64 26.76 16.16
N SER A 770 14.46 26.15 16.32
CA SER A 770 13.39 26.25 15.33
C SER A 770 12.95 27.70 15.09
N HIS A 771 12.73 28.46 16.16
CA HIS A 771 12.38 29.87 16.07
C HIS A 771 13.45 30.68 15.30
N VAL A 772 14.74 30.43 15.55
CA VAL A 772 15.85 31.07 14.82
C VAL A 772 15.80 30.76 13.31
N HIS A 773 15.53 29.49 12.94
CA HIS A 773 15.41 29.10 11.53
C HIS A 773 14.21 29.78 10.85
N ILE A 774 13.07 29.86 11.55
CA ILE A 774 11.87 30.55 11.04
C ILE A 774 12.14 32.03 10.83
N GLN A 775 12.71 32.74 11.82
CA GLN A 775 13.06 34.15 11.68
C GLN A 775 14.04 34.40 10.52
N SER A 776 15.01 33.51 10.35
CA SER A 776 15.98 33.59 9.27
C SER A 776 15.31 33.43 7.90
N GLY A 777 14.45 32.42 7.74
CA GLY A 777 13.66 32.20 6.53
C GLY A 777 12.75 33.37 6.18
N LEU A 778 12.09 33.97 7.18
CA LEU A 778 11.22 35.13 6.98
C LEU A 778 11.98 36.39 6.53
N ARG A 779 13.18 36.63 7.09
CA ARG A 779 14.05 37.72 6.63
C ARG A 779 14.50 37.50 5.18
N LEU A 780 14.81 36.26 4.82
CA LEU A 780 15.15 35.90 3.44
C LEU A 780 13.96 36.15 2.49
N VAL A 781 12.76 35.70 2.84
CA VAL A 781 11.53 35.96 2.05
C VAL A 781 11.30 37.46 1.88
N ALA A 782 11.44 38.25 2.95
CA ALA A 782 11.29 39.71 2.89
C ALA A 782 12.35 40.37 2.00
N SER A 783 13.59 39.88 2.01
CA SER A 783 14.68 40.40 1.17
C SER A 783 14.49 40.16 -0.33
N GLN A 784 13.72 39.14 -0.71
CA GLN A 784 13.42 38.82 -2.11
C GLN A 784 12.19 39.57 -2.66
N SER A 785 11.52 40.37 -1.82
CA SER A 785 10.31 41.10 -2.18
C SER A 785 10.43 42.63 -1.95
N PRO A 786 11.40 43.35 -2.55
CA PRO A 786 11.42 44.81 -2.48
C PRO A 786 10.57 45.42 -3.60
N HIS A 787 9.54 46.19 -3.20
CA HIS A 787 8.73 47.13 -3.99
C HIS A 787 8.36 46.72 -5.45
N ASN A 788 7.09 46.31 -5.63
CA ASN A 788 6.33 46.23 -6.89
C ASN A 788 6.53 45.04 -7.85
N ASN A 789 7.28 43.99 -7.51
CA ASN A 789 7.27 42.73 -8.29
C ASN A 789 6.45 41.62 -7.60
N THR A 790 5.64 40.91 -8.38
CA THR A 790 4.93 39.69 -7.95
C THR A 790 5.95 38.60 -7.57
N MET A 791 5.84 38.08 -6.35
CA MET A 791 6.63 36.94 -5.87
C MET A 791 6.47 35.72 -6.79
N SER A 792 7.54 34.96 -7.00
CA SER A 792 7.44 33.68 -7.70
C SER A 792 6.57 32.70 -6.91
N SER A 793 5.89 31.79 -7.62
CA SER A 793 5.05 30.77 -6.99
C SER A 793 5.84 29.86 -6.03
N GLU A 794 7.13 29.68 -6.28
CA GLU A 794 8.03 28.88 -5.44
C GLU A 794 8.28 29.55 -4.09
N ILE A 795 8.66 30.84 -4.10
CA ILE A 795 8.89 31.61 -2.86
C ILE A 795 7.57 31.77 -2.09
N ALA A 796 6.44 31.94 -2.79
CA ALA A 796 5.12 31.99 -2.15
C ALA A 796 4.77 30.69 -1.42
N SER A 797 5.07 29.53 -2.03
CA SER A 797 4.85 28.23 -1.38
C SER A 797 5.77 28.03 -0.16
N ILE A 798 7.02 28.49 -0.21
CA ILE A 798 7.95 28.42 0.94
C ILE A 798 7.49 29.34 2.08
N ALA A 799 7.11 30.58 1.76
CA ALA A 799 6.61 31.56 2.73
C ALA A 799 5.33 31.08 3.44
N GLN A 800 4.49 30.32 2.75
CA GLN A 800 3.29 29.71 3.32
C GLN A 800 3.64 28.66 4.40
N SER A 801 4.53 27.70 4.08
CA SER A 801 4.96 26.69 5.07
C SER A 801 5.71 27.32 6.24
N LEU A 802 6.54 28.35 6.02
CA LEU A 802 7.14 29.14 7.10
C LEU A 802 6.08 29.78 8.00
N SER A 803 5.04 30.36 7.42
CA SER A 803 3.99 31.04 8.20
C SER A 803 3.19 30.05 9.05
N ARG A 804 2.89 28.86 8.53
CA ARG A 804 2.21 27.80 9.29
C ARG A 804 3.08 27.26 10.43
N LEU A 805 4.38 27.06 10.19
CA LEU A 805 5.34 26.67 11.23
C LEU A 805 5.48 27.75 12.32
N ASP A 806 5.47 29.03 11.93
CA ASP A 806 5.55 30.14 12.87
C ASP A 806 4.32 30.17 13.78
N VAL A 807 3.10 29.93 13.26
CA VAL A 807 1.89 29.80 14.09
C VAL A 807 2.01 28.65 15.09
N LEU A 808 2.60 27.51 14.71
CA LEU A 808 2.84 26.41 15.67
C LEU A 808 3.78 26.83 16.80
N VAL A 809 4.85 27.56 16.48
CA VAL A 809 5.82 28.05 17.48
C VAL A 809 5.17 29.11 18.38
N MET A 810 4.43 30.05 17.80
CA MET A 810 3.82 31.15 18.55
C MET A 810 2.65 30.70 19.44
N THR A 811 2.09 29.52 19.20
CA THR A 811 1.00 28.96 20.01
C THR A 811 1.49 27.97 21.07
N PHE A 812 2.78 27.65 21.08
CA PHE A 812 3.40 26.70 22.01
C PHE A 812 4.53 27.39 22.78
N GLU A 813 4.30 27.65 24.06
CA GLU A 813 5.20 28.45 24.89
C GLU A 813 6.20 27.56 25.64
N ASP A 814 7.51 27.79 25.47
CA ASP A 814 8.56 27.21 26.32
C ASP A 814 9.06 28.24 27.35
N SER A 815 9.98 27.85 28.24
CA SER A 815 10.59 28.76 29.23
C SER A 815 11.31 29.99 28.66
N ARG A 816 11.54 30.05 27.34
CA ARG A 816 12.17 31.16 26.61
C ARG A 816 11.14 32.00 25.83
N ALA A 817 9.86 31.62 25.87
CA ALA A 817 8.75 32.38 25.34
C ALA A 817 8.36 33.54 26.27
N PRO A 818 7.76 34.63 25.74
CA PRO A 818 7.49 34.84 24.32
C PRO A 818 8.79 35.17 23.56
N TYR A 819 9.00 34.48 22.44
CA TYR A 819 10.18 34.69 21.62
C TYR A 819 10.20 36.12 21.06
N ALA A 820 11.39 36.74 21.00
CA ALA A 820 11.56 38.12 20.58
C ALA A 820 11.25 38.33 19.08
N TYR A 821 9.95 38.44 18.75
CA TYR A 821 9.48 39.02 17.49
C TYR A 821 9.55 40.55 17.50
N VAL A 822 9.91 41.15 18.64
CA VAL A 822 10.16 42.59 18.79
C VAL A 822 11.67 42.81 18.68
N ASP A 823 12.08 43.81 17.89
CA ASP A 823 13.50 44.18 17.80
C ASP A 823 13.98 44.72 19.16
N PRO A 824 14.93 44.05 19.84
CA PRO A 824 15.39 44.46 21.17
C PRO A 824 16.00 45.87 21.20
N SER A 825 16.48 46.37 20.05
CA SER A 825 17.10 47.68 19.92
C SER A 825 16.10 48.81 19.72
N THR A 826 14.92 48.52 19.15
CA THR A 826 13.90 49.54 18.85
C THR A 826 12.63 49.41 19.70
N GLY A 827 12.44 48.28 20.38
CA GLY A 827 11.22 47.98 21.14
C GLY A 827 9.97 47.87 20.26
N LYS A 828 10.13 47.78 18.93
CA LYS A 828 9.04 47.69 17.95
C LYS A 828 9.05 46.34 17.26
N ILE A 829 7.88 45.83 16.91
CA ILE A 829 7.77 44.65 16.04
C ILE A 829 8.33 45.04 14.66
N PRO A 830 9.32 44.31 14.10
CA PRO A 830 9.87 44.57 12.78
C PRO A 830 8.76 44.63 11.71
N SER A 831 8.86 45.61 10.81
CA SER A 831 7.91 45.76 9.69
C SER A 831 7.85 44.53 8.78
N SER A 832 8.92 43.73 8.74
CA SER A 832 8.98 42.44 8.05
C SER A 832 8.10 41.35 8.68
N ILE A 833 7.79 41.46 9.97
CA ILE A 833 6.92 40.53 10.72
C ILE A 833 5.47 41.05 10.73
N LEU A 834 5.27 42.38 10.76
CA LEU A 834 3.96 43.05 10.65
C LEU A 834 3.37 43.07 9.22
N HIS A 835 3.86 42.25 8.28
CA HIS A 835 3.30 42.21 6.93
C HIS A 835 1.93 41.55 6.95
N MET A 836 0.91 42.36 7.22
CA MET A 836 -0.48 41.96 7.11
C MET A 836 -0.88 41.92 5.63
N PRO A 837 -1.27 40.75 5.10
CA PRO A 837 -1.72 40.65 3.71
C PRO A 837 -2.99 41.49 3.53
N ARG A 838 -3.01 42.39 2.54
CA ARG A 838 -4.25 43.09 2.17
C ARG A 838 -5.19 42.07 1.54
N VAL A 839 -6.30 41.80 2.22
CA VAL A 839 -7.29 40.87 1.71
C VAL A 839 -8.03 41.52 0.55
N GLY A 840 -7.67 41.11 -0.67
CA GLY A 840 -8.43 41.32 -1.89
C GLY A 840 -9.22 40.07 -2.28
N LYS A 841 -9.57 39.95 -3.57
CA LYS A 841 -10.23 38.76 -4.11
C LYS A 841 -9.35 37.52 -3.92
N LEU A 842 -9.94 36.42 -3.46
CA LEU A 842 -9.24 35.12 -3.33
C LEU A 842 -9.49 34.28 -4.58
N ASP A 843 -8.44 33.96 -5.33
CA ASP A 843 -8.56 33.16 -6.57
C ASP A 843 -8.37 31.65 -6.36
N ASP A 844 -7.67 31.23 -5.30
CA ASP A 844 -7.36 29.83 -5.02
C ASP A 844 -7.16 29.55 -3.52
N LEU A 845 -7.15 28.26 -3.15
CA LEU A 845 -6.98 27.80 -1.76
C LEU A 845 -5.61 28.13 -1.17
N MET A 846 -4.57 28.27 -2.01
CA MET A 846 -3.22 28.60 -1.57
C MET A 846 -3.16 30.06 -1.10
N GLN A 847 -3.73 30.99 -1.86
CA GLN A 847 -3.90 32.39 -1.48
C GLN A 847 -4.76 32.53 -0.23
N ALA A 848 -5.89 31.81 -0.17
CA ALA A 848 -6.76 31.81 1.00
C ALA A 848 -5.98 31.40 2.26
N SER A 849 -5.20 30.32 2.18
CA SER A 849 -4.36 29.87 3.29
C SER A 849 -3.25 30.86 3.66
N MET A 850 -2.54 31.40 2.67
CA MET A 850 -1.47 32.37 2.91
C MET A 850 -1.99 33.61 3.64
N HIS A 851 -3.14 34.14 3.22
CA HIS A 851 -3.77 35.29 3.88
C HIS A 851 -4.21 34.95 5.31
N LEU A 852 -4.85 33.80 5.52
CA LEU A 852 -5.34 33.38 6.83
C LEU A 852 -4.21 33.23 7.86
N PHE A 853 -3.17 32.46 7.53
CA PHE A 853 -2.04 32.26 8.44
C PHE A 853 -1.18 33.51 8.59
N GLY A 854 -1.14 34.40 7.59
CA GLY A 854 -0.53 35.73 7.73
C GLY A 854 -1.26 36.61 8.75
N MET A 855 -2.59 36.65 8.70
CA MET A 855 -3.40 37.35 9.71
C MET A 855 -3.26 36.73 11.10
N PHE A 856 -3.19 35.39 11.18
CA PHE A 856 -3.00 34.67 12.44
C PHE A 856 -1.68 35.05 13.11
N ARG A 857 -0.57 35.08 12.35
CA ARG A 857 0.74 35.51 12.84
C ARG A 857 0.76 36.96 13.28
N TYR A 858 0.11 37.84 12.53
CA TYR A 858 -0.02 39.25 12.91
C TYR A 858 -0.73 39.37 14.26
N PHE A 859 -1.85 38.68 14.44
CA PHE A 859 -2.59 38.68 15.71
C PHE A 859 -1.71 38.22 16.88
N LEU A 860 -1.05 37.06 16.75
CA LEU A 860 -0.17 36.53 17.79
C LEU A 860 1.03 37.43 18.08
N SER A 861 1.52 38.16 17.07
CA SER A 861 2.64 39.11 17.24
C SER A 861 2.21 40.34 18.06
N VAL A 862 0.98 40.82 17.86
CA VAL A 862 0.40 41.92 18.64
C VAL A 862 0.12 41.45 20.07
N GLU A 863 -0.42 40.24 20.24
CA GLU A 863 -0.65 39.62 21.56
C GLU A 863 0.65 39.48 22.36
N GLY A 864 1.69 38.87 21.77
CA GLY A 864 3.00 38.75 22.41
C GLY A 864 3.66 40.10 22.69
N GLY A 865 3.52 41.07 21.80
CA GLY A 865 4.01 42.44 22.00
C GLY A 865 3.33 43.14 23.17
N TYR A 866 2.02 42.93 23.36
CA TYR A 866 1.28 43.46 24.51
C TYR A 866 1.69 42.79 25.82
N ILE A 867 1.81 41.45 25.84
CA ILE A 867 2.26 40.69 27.03
C ILE A 867 3.64 41.15 27.49
N MET A 868 4.54 41.48 26.56
CA MET A 868 5.90 41.95 26.84
C MET A 868 6.00 43.45 27.13
N GLY A 869 4.88 44.19 27.09
CA GLY A 869 4.85 45.64 27.34
C GLY A 869 5.41 46.51 26.20
N PHE A 870 5.58 45.94 25.00
CA PHE A 870 6.02 46.67 23.80
C PHE A 870 4.86 47.27 22.99
N VAL A 871 3.63 46.77 23.18
CA VAL A 871 2.40 47.36 22.65
C VAL A 871 1.63 47.95 23.81
N THR A 872 1.26 49.23 23.71
CA THR A 872 0.55 49.94 24.78
C THR A 872 -0.95 49.65 24.76
N GLU A 873 -1.63 49.86 25.89
CA GLU A 873 -3.10 49.77 25.96
C GLU A 873 -3.81 50.75 25.01
N GLU A 874 -3.18 51.88 24.65
CA GLU A 874 -3.70 52.85 23.68
C GLU A 874 -3.57 52.37 22.22
N GLU A 875 -2.50 51.63 21.89
CA GLU A 875 -2.27 51.12 20.53
C GLU A 875 -3.10 49.86 20.23
N LEU A 876 -3.41 49.06 21.25
CA LEU A 876 -4.05 47.75 21.13
C LEU A 876 -5.40 47.77 20.37
N PRO A 877 -6.35 48.69 20.65
CA PRO A 877 -7.65 48.71 19.96
C PRO A 877 -7.51 49.02 18.47
N HIS A 878 -6.56 49.88 18.09
CA HIS A 878 -6.30 50.23 16.70
C HIS A 878 -5.71 49.05 15.91
N LEU A 879 -4.80 48.30 16.53
CA LEU A 879 -4.19 47.10 15.93
C LEU A 879 -5.22 45.95 15.81
N GLN A 880 -6.08 45.76 16.81
CA GLN A 880 -7.15 44.76 16.79
C GLN A 880 -8.27 45.06 15.78
N ALA A 881 -8.68 46.33 15.65
CA ALA A 881 -9.71 46.74 14.70
C ALA A 881 -9.34 46.38 13.26
N ARG A 882 -8.07 46.58 12.90
CA ARG A 882 -7.54 46.24 11.58
C ARG A 882 -7.63 44.74 11.28
N VAL A 883 -7.25 43.90 12.23
CA VAL A 883 -7.31 42.43 12.12
C VAL A 883 -8.74 41.94 11.99
N THR A 884 -9.66 42.50 12.78
CA THR A 884 -11.06 42.12 12.77
C THR A 884 -11.74 42.45 11.43
N GLU A 885 -11.42 43.58 10.82
CA GLU A 885 -11.93 43.96 9.49
C GLU A 885 -11.48 42.96 8.41
N ASP A 886 -10.18 42.64 8.37
CA ASP A 886 -9.61 41.73 7.36
C ASP A 886 -10.04 40.27 7.58
N ILE A 887 -10.24 39.81 8.82
CA ILE A 887 -10.83 38.48 9.12
C ILE A 887 -12.23 38.37 8.54
N THR A 888 -13.04 39.43 8.68
CA THR A 888 -14.40 39.48 8.16
C THR A 888 -14.40 39.51 6.63
N ARG A 889 -13.53 40.34 6.04
CA ARG A 889 -13.36 40.41 4.58
C ARG A 889 -12.90 39.08 4.00
N TRP A 890 -11.93 38.42 4.64
CA TRP A 890 -11.45 37.11 4.23
C TRP A 890 -12.55 36.08 4.26
N LYS A 891 -13.40 36.07 5.30
CA LYS A 891 -14.54 35.12 5.37
C LYS A 891 -15.48 35.29 4.19
N ASN A 892 -15.81 36.53 3.84
CA ASN A 892 -16.72 36.81 2.72
C ASN A 892 -16.13 36.30 1.39
N GLU A 893 -14.86 36.60 1.11
CA GLU A 893 -14.18 36.12 -0.10
C GLU A 893 -13.99 34.59 -0.08
N PHE A 894 -13.70 34.01 1.08
CA PHE A 894 -13.57 32.56 1.24
C PHE A 894 -14.89 31.84 1.00
N LEU A 895 -16.02 32.40 1.43
CA LEU A 895 -17.34 31.83 1.14
C LEU A 895 -17.64 31.84 -0.37
N VAL A 896 -17.25 32.90 -1.08
CA VAL A 896 -17.36 32.97 -2.54
C VAL A 896 -16.48 31.88 -3.18
N LEU A 897 -15.21 31.80 -2.80
CA LEU A 897 -14.28 30.78 -3.29
C LEU A 897 -14.75 29.35 -3.00
N ALA A 898 -15.16 29.09 -1.76
CA ALA A 898 -15.66 27.79 -1.31
C ALA A 898 -16.92 27.39 -2.07
N SER A 899 -17.85 28.32 -2.33
CA SER A 899 -19.05 28.04 -3.11
C SER A 899 -18.75 27.68 -4.57
N ALA A 900 -17.67 28.25 -5.14
CA ALA A 900 -17.22 27.95 -6.50
C ALA A 900 -16.50 26.59 -6.59
N ILE A 901 -15.74 26.20 -5.55
CA ILE A 901 -14.93 24.97 -5.53
C ILE A 901 -15.75 23.76 -5.04
N SER A 902 -16.59 23.93 -4.02
CA SER A 902 -17.30 22.84 -3.31
C SER A 902 -18.04 21.84 -4.22
N PRO A 903 -18.77 22.26 -5.28
CA PRO A 903 -19.47 21.32 -6.18
C PRO A 903 -18.56 20.37 -6.96
N LEU A 904 -17.28 20.71 -7.10
CA LEU A 904 -16.27 19.99 -7.89
C LEU A 904 -15.10 19.52 -7.02
N ALA A 905 -15.16 19.73 -5.71
CA ALA A 905 -14.04 19.52 -4.81
C ALA A 905 -13.75 18.03 -4.59
N SER A 906 -12.52 17.63 -4.83
CA SER A 906 -11.98 16.34 -4.37
C SER A 906 -12.01 16.24 -2.84
N LYS A 907 -11.92 15.02 -2.28
CA LYS A 907 -11.86 14.83 -0.82
C LYS A 907 -10.73 15.63 -0.15
N ALA A 908 -9.60 15.79 -0.83
CA ALA A 908 -8.47 16.60 -0.35
C ALA A 908 -8.80 18.10 -0.34
N GLU A 909 -9.47 18.61 -1.37
CA GLU A 909 -9.92 20.01 -1.42
C GLU A 909 -11.02 20.29 -0.38
N GLN A 910 -11.94 19.35 -0.17
CA GLN A 910 -12.96 19.43 0.89
C GLN A 910 -12.29 19.49 2.27
N THR A 911 -11.30 18.63 2.52
CA THR A 911 -10.52 18.63 3.76
C THR A 911 -9.78 19.95 3.96
N THR A 912 -9.23 20.53 2.89
CA THR A 912 -8.55 21.83 2.91
C THR A 912 -9.52 22.96 3.22
N LEU A 913 -10.70 22.98 2.60
CA LEU A 913 -11.76 23.95 2.87
C LEU A 913 -12.19 23.93 4.34
N LEU A 914 -12.43 22.73 4.88
CA LEU A 914 -12.79 22.56 6.30
C LEU A 914 -11.65 23.01 7.23
N SER A 915 -10.40 22.69 6.89
CA SER A 915 -9.23 23.08 7.68
C SER A 915 -9.01 24.60 7.69
N LEU A 916 -9.25 25.28 6.56
CA LEU A 916 -9.22 26.74 6.49
C LEU A 916 -10.37 27.38 7.28
N GLU A 917 -11.56 26.77 7.23
CA GLU A 917 -12.70 27.22 8.05
C GLU A 917 -12.42 27.07 9.55
N LEU A 918 -11.81 25.96 9.97
CA LEU A 918 -11.41 25.71 11.36
C LEU A 918 -10.45 26.80 11.88
N TYR A 919 -9.36 27.06 11.16
CA TYR A 919 -8.38 28.07 11.58
C TYR A 919 -8.92 29.51 11.49
N HIS A 920 -9.86 29.78 10.58
CA HIS A 920 -10.60 31.04 10.56
C HIS A 920 -11.49 31.19 11.79
N SER A 921 -12.24 30.15 12.16
CA SER A 921 -13.09 30.14 13.35
C SER A 921 -12.27 30.39 14.61
N VAL A 922 -11.10 29.75 14.75
CA VAL A 922 -10.19 29.97 15.87
C VAL A 922 -9.68 31.42 15.90
N LEU A 923 -9.18 31.95 14.78
CA LEU A 923 -8.67 33.32 14.72
C LEU A 923 -9.77 34.36 15.01
N SER A 924 -10.95 34.17 14.46
CA SER A 924 -12.12 35.02 14.69
C SER A 924 -12.56 35.00 16.16
N LEU A 925 -12.52 33.83 16.79
CA LEU A 925 -12.82 33.64 18.21
C LEU A 925 -11.82 34.39 19.09
N MET A 926 -10.51 34.20 18.84
CA MET A 926 -9.44 34.89 19.58
C MET A 926 -9.51 36.42 19.41
N SER A 927 -9.75 36.88 18.18
CA SER A 927 -9.86 38.31 17.88
C SER A 927 -11.06 38.98 18.55
N ARG A 928 -12.23 38.34 18.55
CA ARG A 928 -13.46 38.90 19.13
C ARG A 928 -13.46 38.88 20.66
N ALA A 929 -12.93 37.81 21.26
CA ALA A 929 -12.79 37.74 22.71
C ALA A 929 -11.81 38.80 23.25
N GLY A 930 -10.85 39.24 22.44
CA GLY A 930 -9.81 40.23 22.78
C GLY A 930 -8.49 39.59 23.20
N ILE A 931 -7.45 40.41 23.37
CA ILE A 931 -6.13 39.95 23.83
C ILE A 931 -6.09 39.82 25.36
N SER A 932 -6.59 40.83 26.10
CA SER A 932 -6.62 40.84 27.57
C SER A 932 -8.05 40.91 28.13
N GLY A 933 -8.21 40.61 29.42
CA GLY A 933 -9.48 40.66 30.13
C GLY A 933 -9.86 39.35 30.84
N PRO A 934 -10.91 39.38 31.68
CA PRO A 934 -11.33 38.23 32.51
C PRO A 934 -11.74 37.03 31.66
N ALA A 935 -11.52 35.80 32.13
CA ALA A 935 -11.85 34.58 31.41
C ALA A 935 -13.36 34.40 31.17
N VAL A 936 -14.22 35.05 31.96
CA VAL A 936 -15.68 35.15 31.69
C VAL A 936 -16.00 35.61 30.26
N ARG A 937 -15.13 36.40 29.62
CA ARG A 937 -15.35 36.89 28.25
C ARG A 937 -15.54 35.79 27.20
N TRP A 938 -15.02 34.58 27.46
CA TRP A 938 -15.11 33.46 26.54
C TRP A 938 -16.49 32.79 26.51
N ASP A 939 -17.32 32.97 27.54
CA ASP A 939 -18.63 32.32 27.66
C ASP A 939 -19.59 32.72 26.55
N ALA A 940 -19.48 33.98 26.10
CA ALA A 940 -20.27 34.53 25.00
C ALA A 940 -20.07 33.79 23.66
N TYR A 941 -19.08 32.90 23.57
CA TYR A 941 -18.70 32.20 22.35
C TYR A 941 -18.77 30.67 22.45
N THR A 942 -19.58 30.16 23.38
CA THR A 942 -19.76 28.71 23.61
C THR A 942 -20.17 27.97 22.34
N ASP A 943 -21.07 28.55 21.54
CA ASP A 943 -21.55 27.98 20.27
C ASP A 943 -20.41 27.89 19.23
N GLU A 944 -19.54 28.89 19.16
CA GLU A 944 -18.38 28.86 18.27
C GLU A 944 -17.33 27.83 18.71
N PHE A 945 -17.14 27.61 20.02
CA PHE A 945 -16.32 26.50 20.49
C PHE A 945 -16.90 25.15 20.08
N ALA A 946 -18.22 24.97 20.17
CA ALA A 946 -18.88 23.75 19.69
C ALA A 946 -18.69 23.57 18.17
N ARG A 947 -18.76 24.66 17.38
CA ARG A 947 -18.46 24.63 15.94
C ARG A 947 -17.02 24.23 15.65
N VAL A 948 -16.05 24.73 16.43
CA VAL A 948 -14.63 24.31 16.32
C VAL A 948 -14.48 22.81 16.54
N ILE A 949 -15.13 22.25 17.56
CA ILE A 949 -15.09 20.80 17.85
C ILE A 949 -15.71 20.01 16.69
N PHE A 950 -16.89 20.42 16.20
CA PHE A 950 -17.55 19.77 15.07
C PHE A 950 -16.66 19.75 13.81
N LEU A 951 -15.98 20.86 13.51
CA LEU A 951 -15.03 20.92 12.39
C LEU A 951 -13.87 19.95 12.61
N CYS A 952 -13.30 19.88 13.83
CA CYS A 952 -12.24 18.92 14.16
C CYS A 952 -12.69 17.46 13.98
N GLU A 953 -13.91 17.11 14.41
CA GLU A 953 -14.48 15.76 14.23
C GLU A 953 -14.59 15.41 12.74
N THR A 954 -15.21 16.31 11.96
CA THR A 954 -15.41 16.13 10.52
C THR A 954 -14.08 16.02 9.76
N ILE A 955 -13.08 16.84 10.13
CA ILE A 955 -11.75 16.79 9.52
C ILE A 955 -11.03 15.49 9.91
N ASN A 956 -11.15 15.04 11.16
CA ASN A 956 -10.54 13.78 11.61
C ASN A 956 -11.08 12.57 10.83
N GLU A 957 -12.39 12.52 10.58
CA GLU A 957 -13.01 11.49 9.73
C GLU A 957 -12.50 11.54 8.28
N ASN A 958 -12.34 12.75 7.73
CA ASN A 958 -11.86 12.94 6.36
C ASN A 958 -10.38 12.57 6.17
N ILE A 959 -9.56 12.81 7.20
CA ILE A 959 -8.11 12.53 7.21
C ILE A 959 -7.79 11.08 7.63
N PHE A 960 -8.79 10.28 8.03
CA PHE A 960 -8.58 8.91 8.52
C PHE A 960 -7.80 8.05 7.51
N SER A 961 -6.64 7.57 7.95
CA SER A 961 -5.72 6.68 7.23
C SER A 961 -5.72 5.32 7.93
N PRO A 962 -5.63 4.19 7.21
CA PRO A 962 -5.51 2.86 7.83
C PRO A 962 -4.18 2.66 8.59
N LEU A 963 -3.27 3.64 8.58
CA LEU A 963 -2.05 3.62 9.38
C LEU A 963 -2.34 4.06 10.83
N PRO A 964 -1.84 3.37 11.86
CA PRO A 964 -2.19 3.59 13.28
C PRO A 964 -1.66 4.90 13.90
N PHE A 965 -0.94 5.73 13.14
CA PHE A 965 -0.25 6.90 13.65
C PHE A 965 -0.31 8.06 12.66
N PHE A 966 -0.45 9.30 13.13
CA PHE A 966 -0.49 10.49 12.28
C PHE A 966 0.55 11.53 12.71
N MET A 967 1.52 11.83 11.84
CA MET A 967 2.51 12.88 12.05
C MET A 967 2.45 13.94 10.94
N SER A 968 2.30 15.20 11.32
CA SER A 968 2.32 16.35 10.41
C SER A 968 3.37 17.35 10.88
N LEU A 969 4.10 17.96 9.94
CA LEU A 969 4.98 19.10 10.23
C LEU A 969 4.22 20.43 10.28
N GLU A 970 2.97 20.45 9.82
CA GLU A 970 2.13 21.64 9.74
C GLU A 970 0.93 21.56 10.71
N PRO A 971 0.29 22.71 11.04
CA PRO A 971 -0.81 22.76 11.99
C PRO A 971 -1.97 21.83 11.62
N GLY A 972 -2.63 21.26 12.62
CA GLY A 972 -3.79 20.39 12.46
C GLY A 972 -4.84 20.59 13.54
N LEU A 973 -5.22 19.52 14.23
CA LEU A 973 -6.36 19.47 15.15
C LEU A 973 -5.98 19.70 16.62
N VAL A 974 -4.71 19.56 16.98
CA VAL A 974 -4.29 19.57 18.40
C VAL A 974 -4.45 20.96 19.03
N MET A 975 -3.93 22.00 18.37
CA MET A 975 -4.01 23.39 18.88
C MET A 975 -5.47 23.89 19.02
N PRO A 976 -6.38 23.73 18.03
CA PRO A 976 -7.77 24.14 18.18
C PRO A 976 -8.51 23.45 19.34
N LEU A 977 -8.27 22.15 19.53
CA LEU A 977 -8.89 21.40 20.62
C LEU A 977 -8.33 21.80 21.99
N PHE A 978 -7.01 21.99 22.08
CA PHE A 978 -6.39 22.48 23.30
C PHE A 978 -6.92 23.86 23.69
N LEU A 979 -7.06 24.79 22.72
CA LEU A 979 -7.67 26.09 22.95
C LEU A 979 -9.13 25.96 23.44
N ALA A 980 -9.92 25.08 22.83
CA ALA A 980 -11.31 24.85 23.25
C ALA A 980 -11.41 24.36 24.71
N ILE A 981 -10.54 23.44 25.12
CA ILE A 981 -10.52 22.90 26.49
C ILE A 981 -10.03 23.94 27.50
N THR A 982 -9.01 24.71 27.14
CA THR A 982 -8.34 25.64 28.07
C THR A 982 -9.05 26.99 28.17
N ARG A 983 -9.80 27.43 27.16
CA ARG A 983 -10.48 28.75 27.17
C ARG A 983 -11.99 28.68 27.43
N CYS A 984 -12.69 27.65 26.95
CA CYS A 984 -14.12 27.49 27.20
C CYS A 984 -14.37 27.03 28.64
N ARG A 985 -15.37 27.61 29.32
CA ARG A 985 -15.79 27.20 30.67
C ARG A 985 -16.97 26.23 30.69
N HIS A 986 -17.63 26.02 29.55
CA HIS A 986 -18.78 25.14 29.45
C HIS A 986 -18.36 23.68 29.58
N PRO A 987 -18.83 22.94 30.61
CA PRO A 987 -18.25 21.65 30.96
C PRO A 987 -18.40 20.60 29.85
N LEU A 988 -19.54 20.52 29.17
CA LEU A 988 -19.76 19.53 28.09
C LEU A 988 -18.86 19.77 26.87
N VAL A 989 -18.62 21.03 26.52
CA VAL A 989 -17.73 21.42 25.41
C VAL A 989 -16.30 20.99 25.70
N ARG A 990 -15.84 21.24 26.93
CA ARG A 990 -14.50 20.82 27.38
C ARG A 990 -14.34 19.30 27.33
N ARG A 991 -15.33 18.52 27.78
CA ARG A 991 -15.26 17.04 27.77
C ARG A 991 -15.26 16.45 26.37
N ARG A 992 -16.04 17.04 25.45
CA ARG A 992 -16.08 16.57 24.05
C ARG A 992 -14.74 16.84 23.35
N ALA A 993 -14.19 18.03 23.54
CA ALA A 993 -12.86 18.38 23.05
C ALA A 993 -11.76 17.50 23.67
N LEU A 994 -11.80 17.23 24.98
CA LEU A 994 -10.88 16.32 25.67
C LEU A 994 -10.95 14.90 25.11
N ARG A 995 -12.15 14.36 24.92
CA ARG A 995 -12.35 13.02 24.36
C ARG A 995 -11.74 12.90 22.97
N LEU A 996 -12.00 13.89 22.10
CA LEU A 996 -11.41 13.91 20.76
C LEU A 996 -9.89 14.05 20.85
N LEU A 997 -9.36 14.99 21.63
CA LEU A 997 -7.91 15.19 21.79
C LEU A 997 -7.18 13.93 22.25
N LYS A 998 -7.81 13.16 23.15
CA LYS A 998 -7.32 11.86 23.63
C LYS A 998 -7.31 10.78 22.56
N SER A 999 -8.32 10.74 21.67
CA SER A 999 -8.43 9.71 20.63
C SER A 999 -7.52 9.95 19.43
N LEU A 1000 -7.06 11.19 19.22
CA LEU A 1000 -6.28 11.57 18.04
C LEU A 1000 -4.95 10.78 17.90
N ASN A 1001 -4.19 10.57 18.98
CA ASN A 1001 -2.83 9.97 18.94
C ASN A 1001 -1.92 10.56 17.83
N ARG A 1002 -1.83 11.89 17.74
CA ARG A 1002 -1.14 12.62 16.63
C ARG A 1002 0.03 13.47 17.13
N GLN A 1003 0.98 13.70 16.25
CA GLN A 1003 2.05 14.70 16.40
C GLN A 1003 1.91 15.77 15.30
N GLU A 1004 1.81 17.05 15.69
CA GLU A 1004 1.64 18.20 14.80
C GLU A 1004 2.72 19.24 15.11
N GLY A 1005 3.87 19.14 14.44
CA GLY A 1005 5.07 19.90 14.79
C GLY A 1005 5.50 19.62 16.24
N MET A 1006 5.38 20.62 17.12
CA MET A 1006 5.67 20.49 18.56
C MET A 1006 4.47 20.01 19.39
N TRP A 1007 3.26 20.09 18.85
CA TRP A 1007 2.06 19.65 19.54
C TRP A 1007 1.97 18.12 19.52
N ASN A 1008 1.92 17.52 20.70
CA ASN A 1008 1.70 16.09 20.89
C ASN A 1008 0.32 15.89 21.53
N SER A 1009 -0.61 15.22 20.84
CA SER A 1009 -2.00 15.13 21.32
C SER A 1009 -2.12 14.42 22.68
N PRO A 1010 -1.39 13.32 22.97
CA PRO A 1010 -1.37 12.74 24.30
C PRO A 1010 -0.85 13.68 25.40
N ALA A 1011 0.27 14.39 25.14
CA ALA A 1011 0.84 15.31 26.13
C ALA A 1011 -0.08 16.52 26.38
N ALA A 1012 -0.64 17.10 25.32
CA ALA A 1012 -1.59 18.19 25.40
C ALA A 1012 -2.86 17.78 26.18
N CYS A 1013 -3.32 16.54 26.00
CA CYS A 1013 -4.44 15.99 26.76
C CYS A 1013 -4.15 15.95 28.27
N VAL A 1014 -2.96 15.51 28.67
CA VAL A 1014 -2.56 15.45 30.10
C VAL A 1014 -2.59 16.84 30.73
N VAL A 1015 -1.99 17.84 30.07
CA VAL A 1015 -1.99 19.23 30.57
C VAL A 1015 -3.42 19.76 30.69
N ALA A 1016 -4.22 19.57 29.64
CA ALA A 1016 -5.59 20.04 29.58
C ALA A 1016 -6.49 19.37 30.63
N GLU A 1017 -6.34 18.07 30.89
CA GLU A 1017 -7.04 17.35 31.95
C GLU A 1017 -6.70 17.90 33.33
N GLN A 1018 -5.42 18.16 33.59
CA GLN A 1018 -4.99 18.68 34.88
C GLN A 1018 -5.48 20.10 35.12
N GLN A 1019 -5.52 20.93 34.07
CA GLN A 1019 -6.14 22.26 34.14
C GLN A 1019 -7.63 22.16 34.46
N VAL A 1020 -8.39 21.33 33.72
CA VAL A 1020 -9.83 21.13 33.98
C VAL A 1020 -10.07 20.69 35.42
N LEU A 1021 -9.29 19.72 35.91
CA LEU A 1021 -9.39 19.24 37.28
C LEU A 1021 -9.09 20.34 38.31
N ALA A 1022 -8.03 21.14 38.10
CA ALA A 1022 -7.66 22.20 39.04
C ALA A 1022 -8.72 23.29 39.15
N GLU A 1023 -9.33 23.64 38.02
CA GLU A 1023 -10.34 24.71 37.95
C GLU A 1023 -11.70 24.29 38.51
N GLU A 1024 -11.99 22.98 38.48
CA GLU A 1024 -13.31 22.42 38.81
C GLU A 1024 -13.34 21.63 40.13
N GLU A 1025 -12.19 21.44 40.80
CA GLU A 1025 -12.05 20.67 42.06
C GLU A 1025 -12.97 21.15 43.19
N HIS A 1026 -13.31 22.45 43.18
CA HIS A 1026 -14.09 23.11 44.23
C HIS A 1026 -15.55 23.37 43.84
N LEU A 1027 -16.01 22.86 42.69
CA LEU A 1027 -17.42 22.95 42.31
C LEU A 1027 -18.27 22.06 43.22
N GLU A 1028 -19.49 22.49 43.54
CA GLU A 1028 -20.42 21.68 44.34
C GLU A 1028 -20.82 20.37 43.62
N PHE A 1029 -20.85 20.39 42.28
CA PHE A 1029 -21.24 19.26 41.43
C PHE A 1029 -20.30 19.11 40.22
N PRO A 1030 -19.05 18.62 40.40
CA PRO A 1030 -18.12 18.46 39.30
C PRO A 1030 -18.54 17.31 38.37
N LEU A 1031 -18.58 17.57 37.07
CA LEU A 1031 -18.81 16.52 36.07
C LEU A 1031 -17.56 15.65 35.91
N PRO A 1032 -17.70 14.31 35.76
CA PRO A 1032 -16.58 13.45 35.42
C PRO A 1032 -15.83 13.94 34.17
N LEU A 1033 -14.52 13.71 34.12
CA LEU A 1033 -13.72 13.99 32.92
C LEU A 1033 -14.17 13.17 31.71
N TYR A 1034 -14.72 11.98 31.96
CA TYR A 1034 -15.21 11.07 30.92
C TYR A 1034 -16.65 10.68 31.19
N ILE A 1035 -17.51 10.91 30.20
CA ILE A 1035 -18.95 10.64 30.23
C ILE A 1035 -19.24 9.66 29.09
N GLU A 1036 -19.88 8.52 29.37
CA GLU A 1036 -20.11 7.45 28.38
C GLU A 1036 -21.09 7.87 27.27
N ASN A 1037 -22.15 8.63 27.57
CA ASN A 1037 -23.18 9.06 26.61
C ASN A 1037 -23.14 10.56 26.27
N LEU A 1038 -21.95 11.16 26.20
CA LEU A 1038 -21.84 12.62 25.94
C LEU A 1038 -22.43 13.03 24.58
N ASP A 1039 -22.47 12.14 23.59
CA ASP A 1039 -22.91 12.46 22.22
C ASP A 1039 -24.43 12.65 22.13
N ASP A 1040 -25.17 12.11 23.11
CA ASP A 1040 -26.62 12.24 23.25
C ASP A 1040 -27.04 13.50 24.04
N MET A 1041 -26.07 14.26 24.57
CA MET A 1041 -26.34 15.46 25.36
C MET A 1041 -26.42 16.71 24.47
N PRO A 1042 -27.51 17.51 24.53
CA PRO A 1042 -27.64 18.72 23.74
C PRO A 1042 -26.63 19.78 24.18
N MET A 1043 -25.98 20.40 23.18
CA MET A 1043 -24.91 21.39 23.34
C MET A 1043 -25.44 22.84 23.34
N GLU A 1044 -26.70 23.06 23.71
CA GLU A 1044 -27.31 24.39 23.68
C GLU A 1044 -26.58 25.36 24.63
N GLY A 1045 -26.34 26.58 24.14
CA GLY A 1045 -25.52 27.61 24.79
C GLY A 1045 -26.01 28.09 26.17
N PRO A 1046 -25.24 28.98 26.83
CA PRO A 1046 -25.38 29.33 28.25
C PRO A 1046 -26.64 30.13 28.63
N THR A 1047 -27.65 30.22 27.77
CA THR A 1047 -28.90 30.95 28.07
C THR A 1047 -29.93 30.10 28.84
N GLY A 1048 -29.66 28.82 29.08
CA GLY A 1048 -30.50 27.98 29.93
C GLY A 1048 -30.13 28.13 31.40
N GLU A 1049 -31.04 28.69 32.21
CA GLU A 1049 -30.96 28.69 33.68
C GLU A 1049 -30.62 27.29 34.20
N GLY A 1050 -29.39 27.04 34.66
CA GLY A 1050 -29.00 25.73 35.22
C GLY A 1050 -27.51 25.39 35.29
N TRP A 1051 -26.64 26.05 34.52
CA TRP A 1051 -25.20 25.71 34.46
C TRP A 1051 -24.26 26.65 35.22
N GLU A 1052 -24.76 27.76 35.80
CA GLU A 1052 -23.93 28.74 36.52
C GLU A 1052 -23.17 28.14 37.71
N GLY A 1053 -23.72 27.11 38.37
CA GLY A 1053 -23.05 26.38 39.47
C GLY A 1053 -22.04 25.32 39.02
N SER A 1054 -21.94 25.05 37.72
CA SER A 1054 -21.11 23.99 37.13
C SER A 1054 -19.97 24.55 36.25
N MET A 1055 -19.86 25.87 36.13
CA MET A 1055 -18.78 26.55 35.41
C MET A 1055 -17.66 26.94 36.38
N ALA A 1056 -16.40 26.74 35.97
CA ALA A 1056 -15.24 27.09 36.78
C ALA A 1056 -15.23 28.58 37.18
N PRO A 1057 -15.14 28.93 38.48
CA PRO A 1057 -15.09 30.31 38.93
C PRO A 1057 -13.88 31.06 38.38
N GLU A 1058 -14.06 32.35 38.07
CA GLU A 1058 -13.00 33.22 37.52
C GLU A 1058 -11.69 33.17 38.35
N ALA A 1059 -11.80 33.16 39.68
CA ALA A 1059 -10.65 33.14 40.59
C ALA A 1059 -9.86 31.82 40.59
N LEU A 1060 -10.41 30.75 40.00
CA LEU A 1060 -9.77 29.44 39.88
C LEU A 1060 -9.31 29.13 38.45
N ARG A 1061 -9.61 30.00 37.49
CA ARG A 1061 -9.20 29.83 36.09
C ARG A 1061 -7.68 29.89 35.99
N VAL A 1062 -7.12 28.89 35.32
CA VAL A 1062 -5.68 28.85 35.06
C VAL A 1062 -5.35 29.95 34.06
N THR A 1063 -4.48 30.86 34.48
CA THR A 1063 -3.99 31.98 33.67
C THR A 1063 -2.62 31.68 33.08
N ARG A 1064 -1.87 30.77 33.72
CA ARG A 1064 -0.57 30.29 33.25
C ARG A 1064 -0.31 28.87 33.73
N ASP A 1065 0.14 28.01 32.82
CA ASP A 1065 0.70 26.70 33.11
C ASP A 1065 2.22 26.71 32.89
N GLN A 1066 2.94 25.95 33.71
CA GLN A 1066 4.40 25.86 33.63
C GLN A 1066 4.82 24.41 33.79
N ILE A 1067 5.60 23.92 32.84
CA ILE A 1067 6.16 22.57 32.85
C ILE A 1067 7.67 22.70 33.05
N GLU A 1068 8.16 22.25 34.20
CA GLU A 1068 9.59 22.15 34.51
C GLU A 1068 10.05 20.70 34.30
N ILE A 1069 11.12 20.50 33.52
CA ILE A 1069 11.68 19.17 33.25
C ILE A 1069 13.07 19.12 33.87
N ASP A 1070 13.24 18.31 34.91
CA ASP A 1070 14.56 17.97 35.45
C ASP A 1070 15.15 16.84 34.60
N VAL A 1071 16.06 17.21 33.71
CA VAL A 1071 16.71 16.31 32.75
C VAL A 1071 17.66 15.31 33.43
N VAL A 1072 18.08 15.57 34.66
CA VAL A 1072 19.02 14.70 35.41
C VAL A 1072 18.26 13.64 36.19
N THR A 1073 17.14 14.01 36.80
CA THR A 1073 16.32 13.08 37.60
C THR A 1073 15.18 12.45 36.80
N GLY A 1074 14.91 12.95 35.59
CA GLY A 1074 13.75 12.54 34.78
C GLY A 1074 12.42 13.00 35.36
N ARG A 1075 12.42 13.91 36.34
CA ARG A 1075 11.20 14.40 36.99
C ARG A 1075 10.56 15.51 36.16
N ILE A 1076 9.27 15.40 35.88
CA ILE A 1076 8.49 16.45 35.22
C ILE A 1076 7.57 17.08 36.28
N GLU A 1077 7.64 18.39 36.46
CA GLU A 1077 6.74 19.14 37.33
C GLU A 1077 5.81 20.04 36.52
N LEU A 1078 4.50 19.78 36.62
CA LEU A 1078 3.47 20.67 36.09
C LEU A 1078 2.97 21.56 37.23
N ARG A 1079 3.05 22.87 37.03
CA ARG A 1079 2.59 23.91 37.96
C ARG A 1079 1.52 24.74 37.27
N LEU A 1080 0.37 24.89 37.92
CA LEU A 1080 -0.75 25.67 37.42
C LEU A 1080 -0.96 26.89 38.31
N PHE A 1081 -1.11 28.05 37.68
CA PHE A 1081 -1.25 29.33 38.34
C PHE A 1081 -2.60 29.97 37.99
N ALA A 1082 -3.20 30.65 38.96
CA ALA A 1082 -4.41 31.44 38.79
C ALA A 1082 -4.22 32.87 39.33
N GLY A 1083 -4.88 33.84 38.70
CA GLY A 1083 -4.70 35.27 38.97
C GLY A 1083 -3.83 35.97 37.92
N LEU A 1084 -3.75 37.30 37.97
CA LEU A 1084 -3.00 38.13 37.00
C LEU A 1084 -1.95 38.98 37.73
N GLY A 1085 -0.75 39.12 37.14
CA GLY A 1085 0.30 40.02 37.62
C GLY A 1085 0.82 39.67 39.03
N GLU A 1086 1.00 40.67 39.90
CA GLU A 1086 1.49 40.50 41.28
C GLU A 1086 0.56 39.67 42.21
N GLY A 1087 -0.65 39.33 41.75
CA GLY A 1087 -1.62 38.49 42.46
C GLY A 1087 -1.69 37.03 41.98
N GLU A 1088 -0.79 36.61 41.09
CA GLU A 1088 -0.73 35.24 40.59
C GLU A 1088 -0.30 34.26 41.70
N ARG A 1089 -1.10 33.21 41.93
CA ARG A 1089 -0.82 32.17 42.94
C ARG A 1089 -0.80 30.79 42.30
N GLU A 1090 0.13 29.95 42.76
CA GLU A 1090 0.15 28.53 42.40
C GLU A 1090 -1.06 27.83 43.02
N ILE A 1091 -1.91 27.24 42.18
CA ILE A 1091 -3.11 26.52 42.62
C ILE A 1091 -2.94 25.00 42.57
N LYS A 1092 -1.99 24.49 41.77
CA LYS A 1092 -1.72 23.05 41.70
C LYS A 1092 -0.27 22.78 41.31
N ARG A 1093 0.34 21.78 41.95
CA ARG A 1093 1.64 21.22 41.60
C ARG A 1093 1.53 19.72 41.47
N LEU A 1094 2.03 19.19 40.36
CA LEU A 1094 2.04 17.77 40.07
C LEU A 1094 3.45 17.35 39.66
N SER A 1095 4.01 16.39 40.39
CA SER A 1095 5.26 15.76 40.01
C SER A 1095 4.95 14.42 39.33
N MET A 1096 5.41 14.26 38.10
CA MET A 1096 5.24 13.06 37.28
C MET A 1096 6.62 12.44 37.03
N GLY A 1097 6.69 11.11 37.04
CA GLY A 1097 7.88 10.38 36.55
C GLY A 1097 7.90 10.35 35.02
N TYR A 1098 9.10 10.32 34.43
CA TYR A 1098 9.33 10.29 32.98
C TYR A 1098 8.63 9.14 32.25
#